data_AF-A0AAZ3SD82-F1
#
_entry.id   AF-A0AAZ3SD82-F1
#
_cell.length_a   1.000
_cell.length_b   1.000
_cell.length_c   1.000
_cell.angle_alpha   90.00
_cell.angle_beta   90.00
_cell.angle_gamma   90.00
#
_symmetry.space_group_name_H-M   'P 1'
#
loop_
_entity.id
_entity.type
_entity.pdbx_description
1 polymer ?
#
loop_
_entity_poly.entity_id
_entity_poly.type
_entity_poly.pdbx_seq_one_letter_code
_entity_poly.pdbx_strand_id
1 'polypeptide(L)'
;MPLNPIPSSLPRSPQDAGLNASQPYPLLSPQVSPGCWSECLSTLSPPLSQVSQDAGLNASLTYPLLSPQDAGLNASQPYPLLSLQVSSGCWSECLSTLSPPLSPGLLRMLMLEYRRMLIEDFSLSPEIVLHCRGEIETHCSGLHRKGRTLHCLMRVGRGDKGSTVDGLCQSALQTLIQSADPGSDYRIDRALNEACESVIQTACKHIRSGDPMILSCLMEHLYTEKMVEDCERRLLELQYFISRDWKLDPILYKKCQGDAARLCHTHGWNETSELMPPGAVFSCLYRHAYRTEEQGRRLSRDCKVEVQRILHQRALDVKLDPDLQKRCLTDLGKWCSDKTGTGQELECLQDHLEDLLSGCGEVVGNLTELQSEDIHIEALLIRACQPVIQSHCHDVSDNQVDTGDVMECLVQNKHQKEMNSKCTGRSNTLQLIQMKDFRFSYKFKMACKEECSNGDVVICLSTRQRVSLKCRKQLRVEELEMSEDIRLEPELYDMMECLKERKKQLSQQCHQRVFKLQEGEMLDPELDYQLMRVCKQMIKRFCTDVDAKNMLQCLKQNKNSELMDPKCKQMITKRQITQNTDYRLNPILRKACKADIPKFCQPILNKASDDSELEGQVIGCLKLKYADQRLSPDCEDQIRVILQESALDYRLDPQLQIHCAEEIPGLCAEEAVAQEQTGQVEECLKANLLKIKHDLCKKEVLNMLKESKADVFVDPVLHTACALDLKHQCAAVTPGRGRQMSCLLESLQDKRVRLQPECKKRLQDRMDMWSYAAKVAPAEGFSDLAMQVMTSPLRTTSCL
;
A
#
# COMPACT_ATOMS: atom_id res chain seq x y z
N MET A 1 65.68 -2.03 22.13
CA MET A 1 66.02 -3.40 22.56
C MET A 1 65.46 -4.38 21.53
N PRO A 2 66.33 -5.12 20.84
CA PRO A 2 66.01 -6.16 19.87
C PRO A 2 65.95 -7.56 20.53
N LEU A 3 65.46 -8.58 19.81
CA LEU A 3 66.13 -9.86 19.52
C LEU A 3 65.13 -11.01 19.21
N ASN A 4 65.30 -11.59 18.01
CA ASN A 4 64.89 -12.93 17.55
C ASN A 4 65.47 -14.06 18.46
N PRO A 5 65.51 -15.34 18.04
CA PRO A 5 64.50 -16.34 17.63
C PRO A 5 64.66 -17.64 18.48
N ILE A 6 63.87 -18.71 18.28
CA ILE A 6 64.21 -20.05 18.78
C ILE A 6 63.91 -21.16 17.76
N PRO A 7 64.89 -22.04 17.45
CA PRO A 7 64.74 -23.32 16.75
C PRO A 7 64.84 -24.56 17.69
N SER A 8 64.70 -25.75 17.08
CA SER A 8 65.29 -27.07 17.41
C SER A 8 64.55 -28.14 18.26
N SER A 9 64.14 -29.20 17.55
CA SER A 9 64.38 -30.66 17.73
C SER A 9 63.79 -31.51 18.88
N LEU A 10 62.93 -32.47 18.48
CA LEU A 10 62.96 -33.96 18.64
C LEU A 10 63.38 -34.62 19.99
N PRO A 11 62.76 -35.78 20.34
CA PRO A 11 63.41 -37.07 20.05
C PRO A 11 62.49 -38.21 19.53
N ARG A 12 63.16 -39.31 19.17
CA ARG A 12 62.78 -40.52 18.42
C ARG A 12 62.13 -41.66 19.24
N SER A 13 61.23 -42.40 18.57
CA SER A 13 61.01 -43.88 18.41
C SER A 13 60.99 -44.84 19.64
N PRO A 14 60.30 -46.01 19.52
CA PRO A 14 60.95 -47.19 18.89
C PRO A 14 60.06 -48.02 17.95
N GLN A 15 60.73 -48.75 17.05
CA GLN A 15 60.24 -49.91 16.29
C GLN A 15 60.51 -51.20 17.08
N ASP A 16 59.66 -52.22 16.89
CA ASP A 16 59.98 -53.63 16.55
C ASP A 16 58.66 -54.45 16.56
N ALA A 17 58.22 -54.98 15.41
CA ALA A 17 58.36 -56.37 14.93
C ALA A 17 57.43 -57.38 15.64
N GLY A 18 56.59 -58.21 15.01
CA GLY A 18 56.33 -58.52 13.60
C GLY A 18 55.28 -59.65 13.48
N LEU A 19 54.97 -60.09 12.26
CA LEU A 19 54.78 -61.49 11.83
C LEU A 19 54.34 -61.57 10.35
N ASN A 20 55.06 -62.39 9.58
CA ASN A 20 54.83 -62.82 8.19
C ASN A 20 53.62 -63.76 8.05
N ALA A 21 53.03 -63.86 6.84
CA ALA A 21 53.03 -65.08 5.98
C ALA A 21 51.87 -65.15 4.93
N SER A 22 52.26 -65.25 3.65
CA SER A 22 51.80 -66.16 2.57
C SER A 22 50.31 -66.42 2.19
N GLN A 23 49.95 -66.02 0.95
CA GLN A 23 49.08 -66.66 -0.11
C GLN A 23 47.62 -67.11 0.18
N PRO A 24 46.77 -67.45 -0.83
CA PRO A 24 46.49 -66.85 -2.16
C PRO A 24 44.94 -66.67 -2.41
N TYR A 25 44.53 -65.97 -3.48
CA TYR A 25 43.16 -66.08 -4.05
C TYR A 25 43.22 -66.55 -5.51
N PRO A 26 42.21 -67.27 -6.00
CA PRO A 26 42.43 -68.46 -6.84
C PRO A 26 42.60 -68.17 -8.34
N LEU A 27 43.42 -69.02 -8.96
CA LEU A 27 43.35 -69.34 -10.38
C LEU A 27 41.98 -69.92 -10.70
N LEU A 28 41.19 -69.22 -11.52
CA LEU A 28 40.14 -69.82 -12.33
C LEU A 28 40.57 -69.73 -13.78
N SER A 29 41.18 -70.82 -14.25
CA SER A 29 41.33 -71.12 -15.66
C SER A 29 39.92 -71.35 -16.24
N PRO A 30 39.47 -70.64 -17.29
CA PRO A 30 38.34 -71.11 -18.06
C PRO A 30 38.88 -72.04 -19.14
N GLN A 31 38.53 -73.33 -19.04
CA GLN A 31 38.59 -74.23 -20.18
C GLN A 31 37.51 -73.81 -21.16
N VAL A 32 37.88 -73.06 -22.21
CA VAL A 32 36.99 -72.82 -23.35
C VAL A 32 37.51 -73.61 -24.54
N SER A 33 36.67 -74.51 -25.05
CA SER A 33 36.93 -75.26 -26.27
C SER A 33 37.24 -74.31 -27.43
N PRO A 34 38.22 -74.60 -28.32
CA PRO A 34 38.67 -73.68 -29.38
C PRO A 34 37.57 -73.19 -30.34
N GLY A 35 36.40 -73.85 -30.36
CA GLY A 35 35.26 -73.49 -31.22
C GLY A 35 34.45 -72.26 -30.78
N CYS A 36 34.40 -71.87 -29.50
CA CYS A 36 33.60 -70.68 -29.08
C CYS A 36 34.35 -69.35 -29.29
N TRP A 37 35.68 -69.36 -29.51
CA TRP A 37 36.45 -68.12 -29.74
C TRP A 37 36.27 -67.53 -31.15
N SER A 38 36.02 -68.36 -32.17
CA SER A 38 35.81 -67.89 -33.55
C SER A 38 34.45 -67.24 -33.79
N GLU A 39 33.42 -67.59 -33.01
CA GLU A 39 32.07 -67.03 -33.15
C GLU A 39 31.85 -65.70 -32.39
N CYS A 40 32.56 -65.46 -31.27
CA CYS A 40 32.49 -64.18 -30.52
C CYS A 40 33.18 -63.02 -31.32
N LEU A 41 34.06 -63.32 -32.30
CA LEU A 41 34.73 -62.32 -33.17
C LEU A 41 33.93 -61.90 -34.42
N SER A 42 33.02 -62.74 -34.92
CA SER A 42 32.25 -62.44 -36.15
C SER A 42 30.98 -61.60 -35.92
N THR A 43 30.56 -61.41 -34.67
CA THR A 43 29.36 -60.64 -34.30
C THR A 43 29.65 -59.21 -33.83
N LEU A 44 30.92 -58.83 -33.68
CA LEU A 44 31.35 -57.49 -33.22
C LEU A 44 31.75 -56.53 -34.37
N SER A 45 31.26 -56.72 -35.59
CA SER A 45 31.42 -55.72 -36.66
C SER A 45 30.23 -55.67 -37.61
N PRO A 46 29.52 -54.52 -37.68
CA PRO A 46 28.94 -54.03 -38.92
C PRO A 46 29.72 -52.81 -39.45
N PRO A 47 29.69 -52.59 -40.78
CA PRO A 47 30.60 -51.69 -41.48
C PRO A 47 30.22 -50.21 -41.35
N LEU A 48 31.25 -49.36 -41.32
CA LEU A 48 31.17 -47.94 -41.66
C LEU A 48 30.50 -47.77 -43.03
N SER A 49 29.37 -47.08 -43.11
CA SER A 49 28.78 -46.68 -44.39
C SER A 49 29.51 -45.47 -44.97
N GLN A 50 30.16 -45.71 -46.11
CA GLN A 50 30.47 -44.70 -47.11
C GLN A 50 29.16 -44.03 -47.56
N VAL A 51 29.13 -42.70 -47.57
CA VAL A 51 28.26 -41.93 -48.46
C VAL A 51 29.14 -41.32 -49.52
N SER A 52 29.00 -41.77 -50.78
CA SER A 52 29.14 -40.87 -51.92
C SER A 52 28.38 -41.41 -53.13
N GLN A 53 27.64 -40.50 -53.75
CA GLN A 53 27.28 -40.39 -55.17
C GLN A 53 25.87 -40.82 -55.63
N ASP A 54 25.19 -39.77 -56.10
CA ASP A 54 24.39 -39.66 -57.32
C ASP A 54 22.88 -39.96 -57.32
N ALA A 55 22.13 -38.85 -57.29
CA ALA A 55 21.18 -38.38 -58.30
C ALA A 55 20.18 -39.37 -58.94
N GLY A 56 18.88 -39.07 -58.81
CA GLY A 56 17.86 -39.64 -59.70
C GLY A 56 16.40 -39.47 -59.26
N LEU A 57 15.82 -38.31 -59.59
CA LEU A 57 14.45 -38.08 -60.09
C LEU A 57 13.37 -39.19 -59.95
N ASN A 58 12.23 -38.85 -59.30
CA ASN A 58 10.87 -38.73 -59.89
C ASN A 58 9.73 -38.99 -58.88
N ALA A 59 8.85 -37.99 -58.71
CA ALA A 59 7.41 -37.98 -59.01
C ALA A 59 6.52 -38.66 -57.94
N SER A 60 5.83 -37.93 -57.05
CA SER A 60 4.63 -37.08 -57.22
C SER A 60 3.31 -37.78 -56.88
N LEU A 61 2.62 -37.25 -55.85
CA LEU A 61 1.14 -37.19 -55.63
C LEU A 61 0.42 -38.55 -55.45
N THR A 62 -0.46 -38.79 -54.47
CA THR A 62 -1.67 -38.05 -54.06
C THR A 62 -2.21 -38.58 -52.71
N TYR A 63 -2.90 -37.72 -51.94
CA TYR A 63 -3.84 -38.08 -50.87
C TYR A 63 -5.22 -38.47 -51.47
N PRO A 64 -6.10 -39.19 -50.74
CA PRO A 64 -7.15 -38.47 -50.03
C PRO A 64 -7.49 -38.98 -48.62
N LEU A 65 -7.95 -38.03 -47.80
CA LEU A 65 -8.65 -38.19 -46.52
C LEU A 65 -9.97 -38.96 -46.68
N LEU A 66 -10.31 -39.82 -45.72
CA LEU A 66 -11.69 -40.04 -45.23
C LEU A 66 -11.69 -40.92 -43.96
N SER A 67 -12.51 -40.49 -43.00
CA SER A 67 -12.94 -41.16 -41.77
C SER A 67 -14.44 -40.82 -41.59
N PRO A 68 -15.25 -41.45 -40.71
CA PRO A 68 -15.14 -42.73 -39.98
C PRO A 68 -16.45 -43.57 -40.02
N GLN A 69 -16.47 -44.69 -39.27
CA GLN A 69 -17.62 -45.40 -38.66
C GLN A 69 -18.09 -46.77 -39.20
N ASP A 70 -18.13 -47.68 -38.21
CA ASP A 70 -18.94 -48.88 -38.00
C ASP A 70 -18.48 -50.29 -38.43
N ALA A 71 -18.63 -51.18 -37.43
CA ALA A 71 -18.77 -52.65 -37.45
C ALA A 71 -17.52 -53.56 -37.34
N GLY A 72 -17.19 -53.93 -36.09
CA GLY A 72 -17.49 -55.28 -35.57
C GLY A 72 -16.58 -56.48 -35.91
N LEU A 73 -15.98 -57.03 -34.83
CA LEU A 73 -15.79 -58.46 -34.48
C LEU A 73 -14.58 -59.29 -34.99
N ASN A 74 -13.80 -59.73 -33.98
CA ASN A 74 -13.20 -61.06 -33.69
C ASN A 74 -12.01 -61.69 -34.50
N ALA A 75 -10.93 -61.87 -33.73
CA ALA A 75 -10.16 -63.11 -33.45
C ALA A 75 -9.12 -63.70 -34.44
N SER A 76 -7.99 -64.13 -33.82
CA SER A 76 -7.05 -65.25 -34.14
C SER A 76 -5.96 -65.14 -35.24
N GLN A 77 -4.71 -64.87 -34.78
CA GLN A 77 -3.40 -65.59 -34.94
C GLN A 77 -3.08 -66.52 -36.17
N PRO A 78 -1.81 -66.97 -36.41
CA PRO A 78 -0.49 -66.29 -36.61
C PRO A 78 0.35 -66.97 -37.76
N TYR A 79 1.66 -66.65 -37.92
CA TYR A 79 2.84 -67.45 -38.41
C TYR A 79 3.84 -66.60 -39.25
N PRO A 80 5.15 -66.95 -39.37
CA PRO A 80 6.01 -67.80 -38.51
C PRO A 80 7.36 -67.16 -38.10
N LEU A 81 7.95 -67.72 -37.03
CA LEU A 81 9.33 -67.51 -36.57
C LEU A 81 10.27 -68.49 -37.30
N LEU A 82 11.44 -68.01 -37.74
CA LEU A 82 12.60 -68.84 -38.12
C LEU A 82 13.55 -68.93 -36.92
N SER A 83 13.71 -70.15 -36.42
CA SER A 83 14.53 -70.51 -35.26
C SER A 83 15.99 -70.74 -35.65
N LEU A 84 16.90 -69.95 -35.09
CA LEU A 84 18.32 -70.29 -34.93
C LEU A 84 18.55 -70.65 -33.46
N GLN A 85 18.69 -71.94 -33.18
CA GLN A 85 19.07 -72.45 -31.86
C GLN A 85 20.56 -72.21 -31.64
N VAL A 86 20.91 -71.19 -30.87
CA VAL A 86 22.23 -71.09 -30.23
C VAL A 86 22.09 -71.64 -28.82
N SER A 87 22.92 -72.62 -28.46
CA SER A 87 22.92 -73.23 -27.13
C SER A 87 23.19 -72.15 -26.06
N SER A 88 22.34 -72.07 -25.05
CA SER A 88 22.31 -71.06 -23.99
C SER A 88 23.53 -71.03 -23.05
N GLY A 89 24.55 -71.85 -23.32
CA GLY A 89 25.77 -71.99 -22.51
C GLY A 89 26.89 -71.00 -22.85
N CYS A 90 27.26 -70.81 -24.12
CA CYS A 90 28.41 -69.93 -24.48
C CYS A 90 28.08 -68.42 -24.35
N TRP A 91 26.81 -68.01 -24.41
CA TRP A 91 26.42 -66.58 -24.28
C TRP A 91 26.55 -66.03 -22.87
N SER A 92 26.22 -66.83 -21.85
CA SER A 92 26.30 -66.41 -20.44
C SER A 92 27.76 -66.34 -19.94
N GLU A 93 28.64 -67.16 -20.49
CA GLU A 93 30.09 -67.09 -20.23
C GLU A 93 30.78 -65.93 -20.98
N CYS A 94 30.47 -65.62 -22.25
CA CYS A 94 31.07 -64.44 -22.95
C CYS A 94 30.64 -63.11 -22.24
N LEU A 95 29.39 -62.97 -21.77
CA LEU A 95 28.86 -61.76 -21.11
C LEU A 95 29.39 -61.51 -19.69
N SER A 96 29.73 -62.55 -18.93
CA SER A 96 30.17 -62.41 -17.53
C SER A 96 31.66 -62.06 -17.39
N THR A 97 32.48 -62.30 -18.42
CA THR A 97 33.91 -61.94 -18.44
C THR A 97 34.24 -60.59 -19.10
N LEU A 98 33.32 -59.97 -19.87
CA LEU A 98 33.61 -58.77 -20.68
C LEU A 98 33.18 -57.43 -20.08
N SER A 99 32.46 -57.37 -18.96
CA SER A 99 32.26 -56.13 -18.20
C SER A 99 31.86 -56.44 -16.76
N PRO A 100 32.61 -56.00 -15.73
CA PRO A 100 32.07 -56.01 -14.38
C PRO A 100 30.84 -55.08 -14.33
N PRO A 101 29.82 -55.36 -13.51
CA PRO A 101 28.68 -54.46 -13.36
C PRO A 101 29.20 -53.07 -12.98
N LEU A 102 28.91 -52.06 -13.82
CA LEU A 102 29.24 -50.66 -13.54
C LEU A 102 28.68 -50.32 -12.16
N SER A 103 29.54 -49.88 -11.24
CA SER A 103 29.07 -49.48 -9.91
C SER A 103 28.08 -48.31 -10.07
N PRO A 104 27.04 -48.22 -9.21
CA PRO A 104 26.07 -47.12 -9.28
C PRO A 104 26.74 -45.72 -9.26
N GLY A 105 27.91 -45.60 -8.60
CA GLY A 105 28.72 -44.40 -8.62
C GLY A 105 29.34 -44.09 -9.98
N LEU A 106 29.86 -45.09 -10.69
CA LEU A 106 30.46 -44.91 -12.02
C LEU A 106 29.42 -44.55 -13.07
N LEU A 107 28.23 -45.18 -13.03
CA LEU A 107 27.11 -44.83 -13.91
C LEU A 107 26.66 -43.38 -13.69
N ARG A 108 26.55 -42.94 -12.43
CA ARG A 108 26.18 -41.56 -12.09
C ARG A 108 27.20 -40.55 -12.61
N MET A 109 28.50 -40.85 -12.54
CA MET A 109 29.54 -39.97 -13.08
C MET A 109 29.47 -39.88 -14.61
N LEU A 110 29.29 -41.01 -15.30
CA LEU A 110 29.18 -41.04 -16.77
C LEU A 110 27.96 -40.26 -17.26
N MET A 111 26.82 -40.37 -16.58
CA MET A 111 25.60 -39.61 -16.91
C MET A 111 25.80 -38.11 -16.72
N LEU A 112 26.50 -37.69 -15.67
CA LEU A 112 26.79 -36.28 -15.41
C LEU A 112 27.73 -35.70 -16.47
N GLU A 113 28.75 -36.46 -16.89
CA GLU A 113 29.66 -36.04 -17.96
C GLU A 113 28.94 -35.96 -19.32
N TYR A 114 28.05 -36.90 -19.62
CA TYR A 114 27.24 -36.85 -20.84
C TYR A 114 26.33 -35.61 -20.89
N ARG A 115 25.61 -35.32 -19.80
CA ARG A 115 24.79 -34.11 -19.67
C ARG A 115 25.61 -32.84 -19.85
N ARG A 116 26.82 -32.81 -19.28
CA ARG A 116 27.76 -31.70 -19.45
C ARG A 116 28.19 -31.52 -20.90
N MET A 117 28.51 -32.61 -21.61
CA MET A 117 28.87 -32.55 -23.02
C MET A 117 27.74 -31.95 -23.88
N LEU A 118 26.48 -32.30 -23.61
CA LEU A 118 25.31 -31.73 -24.32
C LEU A 118 25.20 -30.21 -24.18
N ILE A 119 25.53 -29.65 -23.02
CA ILE A 119 25.52 -28.19 -22.80
C ILE A 119 26.81 -27.54 -23.33
N GLU A 120 27.94 -28.21 -23.27
CA GLU A 120 29.20 -27.66 -23.78
C GLU A 120 29.28 -27.61 -25.32
N ASP A 121 28.66 -28.59 -25.98
CA ASP A 121 28.68 -28.78 -27.43
C ASP A 121 27.28 -29.04 -27.99
N PHE A 122 26.66 -27.98 -28.50
CA PHE A 122 25.32 -28.04 -29.10
C PHE A 122 25.24 -28.93 -30.35
N SER A 123 26.38 -29.26 -30.99
CA SER A 123 26.38 -30.12 -32.18
C SER A 123 25.97 -31.56 -31.88
N LEU A 124 26.01 -31.95 -30.60
CA LEU A 124 25.50 -33.22 -30.09
C LEU A 124 23.97 -33.29 -30.03
N SER A 125 23.28 -32.18 -30.29
CA SER A 125 21.81 -32.09 -30.31
C SER A 125 21.34 -31.75 -31.73
N PRO A 126 20.96 -32.76 -32.55
CA PRO A 126 20.54 -32.57 -33.93
C PRO A 126 19.40 -31.56 -34.09
N GLU A 127 18.48 -31.52 -33.12
CA GLU A 127 17.33 -30.63 -33.09
C GLU A 127 17.77 -29.16 -32.99
N ILE A 128 18.81 -28.85 -32.20
CA ILE A 128 19.37 -27.49 -32.12
C ILE A 128 20.03 -27.10 -33.43
N VAL A 129 20.82 -28.00 -34.02
CA VAL A 129 21.51 -27.75 -35.28
C VAL A 129 20.53 -27.53 -36.43
N LEU A 130 19.41 -28.25 -36.43
CA LEU A 130 18.38 -28.17 -37.46
C LEU A 130 17.51 -26.93 -37.28
N HIS A 131 16.96 -26.72 -36.08
CA HIS A 131 15.93 -25.71 -35.84
C HIS A 131 16.49 -24.33 -35.51
N CYS A 132 17.70 -24.22 -34.94
CA CYS A 132 18.31 -22.95 -34.53
C CYS A 132 19.36 -22.40 -35.50
N ARG A 133 19.50 -23.00 -36.70
CA ARG A 133 20.57 -22.63 -37.64
C ARG A 133 20.55 -21.14 -37.98
N GLY A 134 19.36 -20.60 -38.27
CA GLY A 134 19.20 -19.19 -38.63
C GLY A 134 19.71 -18.27 -37.53
N GLU A 135 19.28 -18.49 -36.29
CA GLU A 135 19.66 -17.68 -35.14
C GLU A 135 21.15 -17.81 -34.79
N ILE A 136 21.74 -19.00 -34.96
CA ILE A 136 23.18 -19.21 -34.75
C ILE A 136 24.00 -18.35 -35.72
N GLU A 137 23.63 -18.35 -37.00
CA GLU A 137 24.34 -17.62 -38.05
C GLU A 137 24.15 -16.10 -37.93
N THR A 138 22.94 -15.64 -37.64
CA THR A 138 22.61 -14.20 -37.62
C THR A 138 22.95 -13.52 -36.30
N HIS A 139 22.78 -14.20 -35.15
CA HIS A 139 22.86 -13.55 -33.83
C HIS A 139 24.05 -14.01 -32.99
N CYS A 140 24.60 -15.21 -33.24
CA CYS A 140 25.63 -15.81 -32.38
C CYS A 140 27.03 -15.88 -32.97
N SER A 141 27.26 -15.27 -34.15
CA SER A 141 28.58 -15.16 -34.78
C SER A 141 29.26 -16.53 -35.06
N GLY A 142 28.48 -17.60 -35.21
CA GLY A 142 28.97 -18.94 -35.58
C GLY A 142 29.18 -19.93 -34.41
N LEU A 143 29.81 -21.08 -34.71
CA LEU A 143 29.95 -22.21 -33.78
C LEU A 143 31.03 -21.96 -32.72
N HIS A 144 30.61 -21.69 -31.49
CA HIS A 144 31.48 -21.61 -30.32
C HIS A 144 31.29 -22.79 -29.36
N ARG A 145 32.41 -23.44 -28.97
CA ARG A 145 32.46 -24.48 -27.94
C ARG A 145 32.45 -23.91 -26.50
N LYS A 146 32.29 -24.79 -25.52
CA LYS A 146 32.18 -24.49 -24.07
C LYS A 146 30.87 -23.79 -23.70
N GLY A 147 29.76 -24.19 -24.31
CA GLY A 147 28.42 -23.67 -24.00
C GLY A 147 28.12 -22.25 -24.49
N ARG A 148 29.08 -21.54 -25.10
CA ARG A 148 28.90 -20.16 -25.56
C ARG A 148 27.78 -20.00 -26.60
N THR A 149 27.65 -20.96 -27.53
CA THR A 149 26.57 -20.92 -28.54
C THR A 149 25.19 -21.13 -27.90
N LEU A 150 25.06 -22.11 -27.00
CA LEU A 150 23.80 -22.35 -26.31
C LEU A 150 23.39 -21.16 -25.45
N HIS A 151 24.31 -20.59 -24.69
CA HIS A 151 24.01 -19.38 -23.93
C HIS A 151 23.68 -18.16 -24.79
N CYS A 152 24.29 -18.04 -25.97
CA CYS A 152 23.87 -17.02 -26.92
C CYS A 152 22.43 -17.27 -27.39
N LEU A 153 22.08 -18.51 -27.75
CA LEU A 153 20.72 -18.87 -28.13
C LEU A 153 19.72 -18.65 -26.98
N MET A 154 20.08 -18.98 -25.74
CA MET A 154 19.28 -18.69 -24.55
C MET A 154 19.05 -17.19 -24.38
N ARG A 155 20.07 -16.36 -24.63
CA ARG A 155 19.95 -14.90 -24.60
C ARG A 155 19.04 -14.35 -25.69
N VAL A 156 19.15 -14.85 -26.91
CA VAL A 156 18.23 -14.48 -28.00
C VAL A 156 16.81 -14.95 -27.65
N GLY A 157 16.66 -16.14 -27.08
CA GLY A 157 15.38 -16.69 -26.60
C GLY A 157 14.71 -15.83 -25.52
N ARG A 158 15.52 -15.10 -24.74
CA ARG A 158 15.06 -14.13 -23.74
C ARG A 158 14.63 -12.78 -24.33
N GLY A 159 15.03 -12.46 -25.58
CA GLY A 159 14.60 -11.23 -26.27
C GLY A 159 15.44 -9.98 -25.99
N ASP A 160 16.67 -10.12 -25.46
CA ASP A 160 17.53 -8.99 -25.04
C ASP A 160 17.94 -8.00 -26.15
N LYS A 161 17.68 -8.31 -27.43
CA LYS A 161 17.97 -7.45 -28.58
C LYS A 161 16.75 -7.14 -29.45
N GLY A 162 15.52 -7.34 -28.93
CA GLY A 162 14.29 -7.21 -29.72
C GLY A 162 14.15 -8.26 -30.83
N SER A 163 15.02 -9.27 -30.85
CA SER A 163 14.95 -10.44 -31.74
C SER A 163 14.45 -11.63 -30.93
N THR A 164 13.42 -12.30 -31.43
CA THR A 164 12.86 -13.52 -30.84
C THR A 164 13.29 -14.72 -31.65
N VAL A 165 13.63 -15.80 -30.97
CA VAL A 165 13.93 -17.10 -31.59
C VAL A 165 12.66 -17.69 -32.19
N ASP A 166 12.78 -18.42 -33.31
CA ASP A 166 11.66 -19.17 -33.88
C ASP A 166 11.08 -20.18 -32.88
N GLY A 167 9.77 -20.44 -32.97
CA GLY A 167 9.06 -21.33 -32.04
C GLY A 167 9.64 -22.75 -32.00
N LEU A 168 10.17 -23.23 -33.13
CA LEU A 168 10.81 -24.55 -33.22
C LEU A 168 12.17 -24.57 -32.52
N CYS A 169 13.00 -23.54 -32.70
CA CYS A 169 14.28 -23.44 -32.00
C CYS A 169 14.08 -23.24 -30.49
N GLN A 170 13.10 -22.44 -30.07
CA GLN A 170 12.76 -22.26 -28.66
C GLN A 170 12.36 -23.58 -27.99
N SER A 171 11.56 -24.42 -28.68
CA SER A 171 11.18 -25.75 -28.21
C SER A 171 12.38 -26.71 -28.14
N ALA A 172 13.26 -26.68 -29.14
CA ALA A 172 14.49 -27.47 -29.15
C ALA A 172 15.42 -27.10 -27.99
N LEU A 173 15.60 -25.80 -27.71
CA LEU A 173 16.36 -25.32 -26.55
C LEU A 173 15.75 -25.80 -25.22
N GLN A 174 14.44 -25.69 -25.06
CA GLN A 174 13.76 -26.16 -23.85
C GLN A 174 13.94 -27.67 -23.64
N THR A 175 13.85 -28.47 -24.71
CA THR A 175 14.05 -29.93 -24.67
C THR A 175 15.50 -30.28 -24.30
N LEU A 176 16.48 -29.55 -24.85
CA LEU A 176 17.88 -29.75 -24.50
C LEU A 176 18.13 -29.44 -23.01
N ILE A 177 17.62 -28.31 -22.52
CA ILE A 177 17.77 -27.92 -21.10
C ILE A 177 17.11 -28.95 -20.19
N GLN A 178 15.95 -29.49 -20.57
CA GLN A 178 15.27 -30.54 -19.81
C GLN A 178 16.07 -31.85 -19.76
N SER A 179 16.70 -32.24 -20.87
CA SER A 179 17.47 -33.48 -20.94
C SER A 179 18.82 -33.38 -20.22
N ALA A 180 19.50 -32.25 -20.35
CA ALA A 180 20.76 -31.97 -19.68
C ALA A 180 20.58 -31.68 -18.19
N ASP A 181 19.45 -31.08 -17.80
CA ASP A 181 19.06 -30.82 -16.41
C ASP A 181 20.14 -30.07 -15.60
N PRO A 182 20.64 -28.92 -16.09
CA PRO A 182 21.60 -28.09 -15.35
C PRO A 182 21.02 -27.48 -14.07
N GLY A 183 19.69 -27.47 -13.91
CA GLY A 183 19.01 -27.04 -12.68
C GLY A 183 19.28 -27.96 -11.49
N SER A 184 19.49 -29.26 -11.72
CA SER A 184 19.84 -30.23 -10.67
C SER A 184 21.29 -30.16 -10.23
N ASP A 185 22.18 -29.72 -11.11
CA ASP A 185 23.60 -29.54 -10.81
C ASP A 185 24.20 -28.49 -11.74
N TYR A 186 24.44 -27.29 -11.20
CA TYR A 186 24.99 -26.15 -11.94
C TYR A 186 26.32 -26.45 -12.64
N ARG A 187 27.07 -27.47 -12.19
CA ARG A 187 28.37 -27.85 -12.78
C ARG A 187 28.24 -28.47 -14.17
N ILE A 188 27.05 -28.93 -14.54
CA ILE A 188 26.72 -29.37 -15.90
C ILE A 188 26.87 -28.21 -16.87
N ASP A 189 26.49 -27.01 -16.43
CA ASP A 189 26.69 -25.78 -17.18
C ASP A 189 28.07 -25.17 -16.84
N ARG A 190 29.06 -25.55 -17.65
CA ARG A 190 30.43 -25.04 -17.49
C ARG A 190 30.52 -23.52 -17.60
N ALA A 191 29.75 -22.91 -18.51
CA ALA A 191 29.84 -21.48 -18.75
C ALA A 191 29.26 -20.68 -17.58
N LEU A 192 28.17 -21.15 -16.99
CA LEU A 192 27.64 -20.62 -15.73
C LEU A 192 28.62 -20.84 -14.57
N ASN A 193 29.14 -22.06 -14.41
CA ASN A 193 30.07 -22.40 -13.34
C ASN A 193 31.33 -21.51 -13.35
N GLU A 194 31.99 -21.38 -14.51
CA GLU A 194 33.17 -20.53 -14.66
C GLU A 194 32.86 -19.04 -14.39
N ALA A 195 31.68 -18.55 -14.82
CA ALA A 195 31.28 -17.16 -14.60
C ALA A 195 30.94 -16.85 -13.13
N CYS A 196 30.38 -17.82 -12.41
CA CYS A 196 29.87 -17.65 -11.04
C CYS A 196 30.82 -18.10 -9.93
N GLU A 197 31.98 -18.67 -10.26
CA GLU A 197 32.95 -19.22 -9.29
C GLU A 197 33.28 -18.23 -8.14
N SER A 198 33.54 -16.96 -8.46
CA SER A 198 33.86 -15.95 -7.44
C SER A 198 32.69 -15.68 -6.49
N VAL A 199 31.46 -15.65 -7.01
CA VAL A 199 30.24 -15.43 -6.21
C VAL A 199 29.97 -16.64 -5.33
N ILE A 200 30.16 -17.85 -5.87
CA ILE A 200 29.99 -19.11 -5.13
C ILE A 200 30.95 -19.17 -3.93
N GLN A 201 32.22 -18.84 -4.15
CA GLN A 201 33.24 -18.88 -3.10
C GLN A 201 33.03 -17.81 -2.02
N THR A 202 32.54 -16.62 -2.39
CA THR A 202 32.41 -15.48 -1.46
C THR A 202 31.05 -15.41 -0.76
N ALA A 203 29.97 -15.86 -1.41
CA ALA A 203 28.60 -15.74 -0.93
C ALA A 203 27.94 -17.10 -0.62
N CYS A 204 28.13 -18.11 -1.48
CA CYS A 204 27.43 -19.39 -1.38
C CYS A 204 28.28 -20.56 -0.81
N LYS A 205 29.42 -20.26 -0.17
CA LYS A 205 30.38 -21.27 0.35
C LYS A 205 29.80 -22.31 1.33
N HIS A 206 28.65 -22.00 1.93
CA HIS A 206 27.98 -22.84 2.92
C HIS A 206 27.16 -23.97 2.27
N ILE A 207 26.89 -23.86 0.97
CA ILE A 207 26.14 -24.86 0.20
C ILE A 207 27.12 -25.85 -0.41
N ARG A 208 26.76 -27.14 -0.39
CA ARG A 208 27.62 -28.21 -0.91
C ARG A 208 27.74 -28.09 -2.44
N SER A 209 28.93 -28.35 -2.97
CA SER A 209 29.14 -28.37 -4.42
C SER A 209 28.27 -29.43 -5.09
N GLY A 210 27.50 -29.01 -6.10
CA GLY A 210 26.56 -29.85 -6.85
C GLY A 210 25.19 -29.99 -6.19
N ASP A 211 24.92 -29.23 -5.12
CA ASP A 211 23.58 -29.09 -4.58
C ASP A 211 22.75 -28.11 -5.44
N PRO A 212 21.50 -28.46 -5.83
CA PRO A 212 20.63 -27.57 -6.61
C PRO A 212 20.34 -26.23 -5.91
N MET A 213 20.49 -26.14 -4.58
CA MET A 213 20.30 -24.88 -3.84
C MET A 213 21.33 -23.79 -4.18
N ILE A 214 22.43 -24.12 -4.86
CA ILE A 214 23.40 -23.11 -5.32
C ILE A 214 22.74 -22.09 -6.26
N LEU A 215 21.87 -22.53 -7.17
CA LEU A 215 21.19 -21.61 -8.08
C LEU A 215 20.28 -20.64 -7.32
N SER A 216 19.63 -21.11 -6.24
CA SER A 216 18.82 -20.25 -5.38
C SER A 216 19.65 -19.21 -4.63
N CYS A 217 20.81 -19.61 -4.08
CA CYS A 217 21.72 -18.67 -3.43
C CYS A 217 22.28 -17.63 -4.41
N LEU A 218 22.61 -18.03 -5.64
CA LEU A 218 23.05 -17.08 -6.67
C LEU A 218 21.95 -16.08 -7.01
N MET A 219 20.68 -16.52 -7.08
CA MET A 219 19.54 -15.63 -7.31
C MET A 219 19.31 -14.65 -6.15
N GLU A 220 19.43 -15.09 -4.89
CA GLU A 220 19.34 -14.21 -3.71
C GLU A 220 20.41 -13.10 -3.73
N HIS A 221 21.56 -13.40 -4.35
CA HIS A 221 22.66 -12.45 -4.49
C HIS A 221 22.65 -11.64 -5.78
N LEU A 222 21.66 -11.82 -6.67
CA LEU A 222 21.60 -11.23 -8.02
C LEU A 222 21.87 -9.71 -8.04
N TYR A 223 21.32 -8.96 -7.08
CA TYR A 223 21.48 -7.51 -6.99
C TYR A 223 22.34 -7.08 -5.79
N THR A 224 23.30 -7.90 -5.40
CA THR A 224 24.26 -7.57 -4.35
C THR A 224 25.58 -7.12 -4.95
N GLU A 225 26.37 -6.38 -4.18
CA GLU A 225 27.76 -6.03 -4.54
C GLU A 225 28.65 -7.28 -4.72
N LYS A 226 28.18 -8.45 -4.29
CA LYS A 226 28.89 -9.72 -4.49
C LYS A 226 28.65 -10.32 -5.87
N MET A 227 27.63 -9.89 -6.60
CA MET A 227 27.33 -10.39 -7.94
C MET A 227 28.27 -9.76 -8.96
N VAL A 228 28.66 -10.55 -9.95
CA VAL A 228 29.50 -10.12 -11.07
C VAL A 228 28.67 -10.18 -12.35
N GLU A 229 28.83 -9.18 -13.23
CA GLU A 229 28.03 -9.02 -14.45
C GLU A 229 28.00 -10.29 -15.34
N ASP A 230 29.12 -10.99 -15.46
CA ASP A 230 29.17 -12.23 -16.24
C ASP A 230 28.37 -13.36 -15.58
N CYS A 231 28.42 -13.51 -14.26
CA CYS A 231 27.62 -14.50 -13.53
C CYS A 231 26.13 -14.17 -13.63
N GLU A 232 25.76 -12.91 -13.39
CA GLU A 232 24.40 -12.41 -13.51
C GLU A 232 23.81 -12.76 -14.88
N ARG A 233 24.54 -12.43 -15.95
CA ARG A 233 24.10 -12.66 -17.32
C ARG A 233 23.83 -14.15 -17.60
N ARG A 234 24.78 -15.03 -17.22
CA ARG A 234 24.67 -16.49 -17.43
C ARG A 234 23.57 -17.11 -16.57
N LEU A 235 23.44 -16.66 -15.33
CA LEU A 235 22.43 -17.12 -14.40
C LEU A 235 21.02 -16.81 -14.93
N LEU A 236 20.79 -15.57 -15.38
CA LEU A 236 19.51 -15.17 -15.96
C LEU A 236 19.21 -15.88 -17.29
N GLU A 237 20.22 -16.26 -18.07
CA GLU A 237 20.05 -16.99 -19.34
C GLU A 237 19.45 -18.38 -19.05
N LEU A 238 19.95 -19.08 -18.03
CA LEU A 238 19.42 -20.37 -17.60
C LEU A 238 18.07 -20.22 -16.86
N GLN A 239 17.97 -19.27 -15.93
CA GLN A 239 16.79 -19.10 -15.09
C GLN A 239 15.53 -18.70 -15.88
N TYR A 240 15.70 -18.05 -17.02
CA TYR A 240 14.61 -17.80 -17.95
C TYR A 240 13.86 -19.07 -18.36
N PHE A 241 14.57 -20.17 -18.61
CA PHE A 241 13.96 -21.45 -19.00
C PHE A 241 13.39 -22.18 -17.79
N ILE A 242 14.13 -22.20 -16.67
CA ILE A 242 13.67 -22.80 -15.41
C ILE A 242 12.36 -22.16 -14.95
N SER A 243 12.21 -20.84 -15.07
CA SER A 243 11.00 -20.14 -14.64
C SER A 243 9.75 -20.50 -15.48
N ARG A 244 9.91 -21.03 -16.70
CA ARG A 244 8.80 -21.33 -17.62
C ARG A 244 8.25 -22.74 -17.52
N ASP A 245 9.07 -23.67 -17.06
CA ASP A 245 8.66 -25.05 -16.81
C ASP A 245 9.07 -25.47 -15.40
N TRP A 246 8.06 -25.62 -14.54
CA TRP A 246 8.23 -26.04 -13.15
C TRP A 246 8.93 -27.40 -12.99
N LYS A 247 8.98 -28.24 -14.05
CA LYS A 247 9.74 -29.50 -14.06
C LYS A 247 11.25 -29.28 -14.09
N LEU A 248 11.70 -28.12 -14.57
CA LEU A 248 13.12 -27.74 -14.64
C LEU A 248 13.65 -27.22 -13.31
N ASP A 249 12.78 -26.93 -12.33
CA ASP A 249 13.18 -26.72 -10.95
C ASP A 249 13.06 -28.04 -10.17
N PRO A 250 14.18 -28.72 -9.87
CA PRO A 250 14.15 -30.07 -9.31
C PRO A 250 13.64 -30.10 -7.87
N ILE A 251 13.80 -29.01 -7.12
CA ILE A 251 13.38 -28.91 -5.73
C ILE A 251 11.85 -28.72 -5.70
N LEU A 252 11.34 -27.76 -6.47
CA LEU A 252 9.92 -27.52 -6.63
C LEU A 252 9.21 -28.77 -7.15
N TYR A 253 9.71 -29.39 -8.23
CA TYR A 253 9.08 -30.59 -8.79
C TYR A 253 8.99 -31.71 -7.74
N LYS A 254 10.10 -32.01 -7.05
CA LYS A 254 10.14 -33.06 -6.04
C LYS A 254 9.20 -32.81 -4.88
N LYS A 255 9.09 -31.56 -4.41
CA LYS A 255 8.23 -31.19 -3.26
C LYS A 255 6.76 -31.01 -3.63
N CYS A 256 6.46 -30.59 -4.86
CA CYS A 256 5.11 -30.25 -5.29
C CYS A 256 4.42 -31.28 -6.18
N GLN A 257 5.11 -32.28 -6.73
CA GLN A 257 4.50 -33.25 -7.65
C GLN A 257 3.25 -33.93 -7.09
N GLY A 258 3.22 -34.26 -5.80
CA GLY A 258 2.06 -34.88 -5.15
C GLY A 258 0.87 -33.92 -5.02
N ASP A 259 1.13 -32.65 -4.73
CA ASP A 259 0.10 -31.62 -4.65
C ASP A 259 -0.41 -31.22 -6.04
N ALA A 260 0.47 -31.14 -7.04
CA ALA A 260 0.10 -30.90 -8.44
C ALA A 260 -0.82 -32.02 -8.94
N ALA A 261 -0.50 -33.27 -8.63
CA ALA A 261 -1.33 -34.42 -8.91
C ALA A 261 -2.72 -34.33 -8.26
N ARG A 262 -2.75 -34.01 -6.97
CA ARG A 262 -3.94 -34.03 -6.12
C ARG A 262 -4.88 -32.84 -6.36
N LEU A 263 -4.33 -31.66 -6.63
CA LEU A 263 -5.07 -30.39 -6.69
C LEU A 263 -5.19 -29.84 -8.11
N CYS A 264 -4.15 -30.04 -8.93
CA CYS A 264 -4.10 -29.58 -10.31
C CYS A 264 -4.36 -30.72 -11.32
N HIS A 265 -4.74 -31.90 -10.81
CA HIS A 265 -5.12 -33.09 -11.56
C HIS A 265 -4.05 -33.65 -12.51
N THR A 266 -2.76 -33.47 -12.24
CA THR A 266 -1.67 -33.82 -13.18
C THR A 266 -1.44 -35.32 -13.44
N HIS A 267 -2.22 -36.25 -12.88
CA HIS A 267 -2.05 -37.70 -13.07
C HIS A 267 -2.63 -38.28 -14.38
N GLY A 268 -3.47 -37.55 -15.12
CA GLY A 268 -4.10 -38.02 -16.36
C GLY A 268 -3.39 -37.66 -17.68
N TRP A 269 -2.17 -37.10 -17.64
CA TRP A 269 -1.64 -36.29 -18.76
C TRP A 269 -0.48 -36.93 -19.53
N ASN A 270 -0.17 -38.20 -19.23
CA ASN A 270 0.80 -38.96 -20.02
C ASN A 270 0.19 -39.50 -21.33
N GLU A 271 -1.12 -39.40 -21.55
CA GLU A 271 -1.81 -40.11 -22.65
C GLU A 271 -2.70 -39.24 -23.57
N THR A 272 -3.03 -37.99 -23.23
CA THR A 272 -3.83 -37.10 -24.10
C THR A 272 -3.11 -35.78 -24.39
N SER A 273 -2.58 -35.71 -25.61
CA SER A 273 -1.94 -34.53 -26.19
C SER A 273 -2.98 -33.46 -26.52
N GLU A 274 -3.23 -32.54 -25.60
CA GLU A 274 -3.54 -31.13 -25.93
C GLU A 274 -2.68 -30.21 -25.04
N LEU A 275 -1.97 -29.30 -25.71
CA LEU A 275 -0.86 -28.49 -25.24
C LEU A 275 -1.27 -27.57 -24.07
N MET A 276 -1.00 -27.96 -22.83
CA MET A 276 -1.14 -27.07 -21.69
C MET A 276 -0.13 -25.91 -21.82
N PRO A 277 -0.56 -24.64 -21.64
CA PRO A 277 0.33 -23.50 -21.70
C PRO A 277 1.48 -23.65 -20.68
N PRO A 278 2.73 -23.31 -21.05
CA PRO A 278 3.84 -23.21 -20.11
C PRO A 278 3.43 -22.38 -18.88
N GLY A 279 3.76 -22.88 -17.68
CA GLY A 279 3.43 -22.21 -16.42
C GLY A 279 2.03 -22.48 -15.82
N ALA A 280 1.13 -23.19 -16.50
CA ALA A 280 -0.23 -23.44 -15.99
C ALA A 280 -0.27 -24.24 -14.67
N VAL A 281 0.61 -25.23 -14.50
CA VAL A 281 0.72 -26.01 -13.25
C VAL A 281 1.19 -25.13 -12.10
N PHE A 282 2.21 -24.29 -12.34
CA PHE A 282 2.69 -23.35 -11.33
C PHE A 282 1.59 -22.35 -10.94
N SER A 283 0.84 -21.80 -11.91
CA SER A 283 -0.30 -20.92 -11.65
C SER A 283 -1.39 -21.60 -10.80
N CYS A 284 -1.62 -22.89 -10.99
CA CYS A 284 -2.52 -23.67 -10.15
C CYS A 284 -1.97 -23.83 -8.72
N LEU A 285 -0.72 -24.29 -8.58
CA LEU A 285 -0.07 -24.45 -7.27
C LEU A 285 -0.07 -23.12 -6.50
N TYR A 286 0.30 -22.03 -7.16
CA TYR A 286 0.23 -20.66 -6.66
C TYR A 286 -1.15 -20.32 -6.10
N ARG A 287 -2.23 -20.53 -6.86
CA ARG A 287 -3.62 -20.30 -6.41
C ARG A 287 -3.99 -21.11 -5.16
N HIS A 288 -3.39 -22.28 -4.95
CA HIS A 288 -3.64 -23.12 -3.78
C HIS A 288 -2.72 -22.83 -2.59
N ALA A 289 -1.64 -22.07 -2.77
CA ALA A 289 -0.73 -21.64 -1.70
C ALA A 289 -1.37 -20.61 -0.75
N TYR A 290 -2.27 -19.77 -1.30
CA TYR A 290 -2.89 -18.63 -0.61
C TYR A 290 -4.40 -18.80 -0.34
N ARG A 291 -4.96 -20.01 -0.47
CA ARG A 291 -6.37 -20.26 -0.11
C ARG A 291 -6.59 -20.19 1.40
N THR A 292 -7.68 -19.54 1.81
CA THR A 292 -8.18 -19.64 3.19
C THR A 292 -8.79 -21.03 3.46
N GLU A 293 -8.93 -21.40 4.73
CA GLU A 293 -9.48 -22.70 5.15
C GLU A 293 -10.90 -22.91 4.63
N GLU A 294 -11.66 -21.82 4.51
CA GLU A 294 -13.01 -21.78 3.97
C GLU A 294 -13.06 -21.93 2.43
N GLN A 295 -11.97 -21.60 1.72
CA GLN A 295 -11.86 -21.64 0.25
C GLN A 295 -11.40 -23.00 -0.31
N GLY A 296 -11.21 -24.00 0.55
CA GLY A 296 -10.99 -25.39 0.18
C GLY A 296 -9.57 -25.91 0.38
N ARG A 297 -9.16 -26.91 -0.42
CA ARG A 297 -7.93 -27.68 -0.19
C ARG A 297 -6.66 -26.86 -0.45
N ARG A 298 -5.74 -26.88 0.52
CA ARG A 298 -4.43 -26.19 0.50
C ARG A 298 -3.28 -27.11 0.06
N LEU A 299 -2.15 -26.48 -0.30
CA LEU A 299 -0.87 -27.16 -0.52
C LEU A 299 -0.30 -27.77 0.77
N SER A 300 0.58 -28.76 0.61
CA SER A 300 1.47 -29.21 1.69
C SER A 300 2.46 -28.11 2.07
N ARG A 301 2.95 -28.16 3.32
CA ARG A 301 3.91 -27.19 3.84
C ARG A 301 5.17 -27.10 2.97
N ASP A 302 5.75 -28.24 2.62
CA ASP A 302 6.95 -28.32 1.79
C ASP A 302 6.72 -27.74 0.39
N CYS A 303 5.59 -28.04 -0.25
CA CYS A 303 5.30 -27.46 -1.56
C CYS A 303 5.05 -25.96 -1.50
N LYS A 304 4.36 -25.48 -0.45
CA LYS A 304 4.09 -24.06 -0.27
C LYS A 304 5.38 -23.23 -0.18
N VAL A 305 6.36 -23.69 0.61
CA VAL A 305 7.66 -23.02 0.75
C VAL A 305 8.37 -22.90 -0.60
N GLU A 306 8.36 -23.97 -1.40
CA GLU A 306 8.99 -23.93 -2.74
C GLU A 306 8.22 -23.03 -3.71
N VAL A 307 6.89 -22.98 -3.64
CA VAL A 307 6.09 -22.02 -4.43
C VAL A 307 6.47 -20.58 -4.07
N GLN A 308 6.60 -20.26 -2.78
CA GLN A 308 7.04 -18.95 -2.31
C GLN A 308 8.46 -18.60 -2.79
N ARG A 309 9.40 -19.56 -2.73
CA ARG A 309 10.76 -19.35 -3.26
C ARG A 309 10.74 -18.96 -4.74
N ILE A 310 9.93 -19.62 -5.56
CA ILE A 310 9.86 -19.33 -7.00
C ILE A 310 9.20 -17.97 -7.25
N LEU A 311 8.16 -17.61 -6.49
CA LEU A 311 7.55 -16.29 -6.60
C LEU A 311 8.57 -15.18 -6.27
N HIS A 312 9.32 -15.36 -5.18
CA HIS A 312 10.40 -14.45 -4.82
C HIS A 312 11.44 -14.31 -5.93
N GLN A 313 11.89 -15.44 -6.50
CA GLN A 313 12.88 -15.44 -7.59
C GLN A 313 12.36 -14.79 -8.87
N ARG A 314 11.07 -14.95 -9.21
CA ARG A 314 10.46 -14.29 -10.37
C ARG A 314 10.24 -12.80 -10.17
N ALA A 315 9.99 -12.37 -8.93
CA ALA A 315 9.82 -10.96 -8.59
C ALA A 315 11.14 -10.17 -8.63
N LEU A 316 12.29 -10.85 -8.70
CA LEU A 316 13.59 -10.18 -8.85
C LEU A 316 13.73 -9.49 -10.21
N ASP A 317 13.27 -10.11 -11.30
CA ASP A 317 13.48 -9.60 -12.65
C ASP A 317 12.22 -9.76 -13.51
N VAL A 318 11.80 -8.68 -14.18
CA VAL A 318 10.59 -8.67 -15.03
C VAL A 318 10.65 -9.72 -16.15
N LYS A 319 11.83 -10.12 -16.62
CA LYS A 319 12.01 -11.14 -17.67
C LYS A 319 11.90 -12.58 -17.12
N LEU A 320 11.98 -12.75 -15.81
CA LEU A 320 11.77 -14.04 -15.16
C LEU A 320 10.28 -14.33 -14.93
N ASP A 321 9.44 -13.28 -14.84
CA ASP A 321 7.99 -13.40 -14.84
C ASP A 321 7.42 -13.44 -16.28
N PRO A 322 6.83 -14.57 -16.73
CA PRO A 322 6.35 -14.70 -18.11
C PRO A 322 5.21 -13.76 -18.47
N ASP A 323 4.35 -13.40 -17.50
CA ASP A 323 3.18 -12.56 -17.75
C ASP A 323 3.58 -11.09 -17.87
N LEU A 324 4.47 -10.60 -16.99
CA LEU A 324 5.02 -9.26 -17.11
C LEU A 324 5.82 -9.09 -18.40
N GLN A 325 6.71 -10.02 -18.72
CA GLN A 325 7.49 -9.93 -19.96
C GLN A 325 6.56 -9.88 -21.18
N LYS A 326 5.54 -10.72 -21.26
CA LYS A 326 4.66 -10.75 -22.45
C LYS A 326 3.83 -9.47 -22.59
N ARG A 327 3.35 -8.89 -21.49
CA ARG A 327 2.34 -7.82 -21.51
C ARG A 327 2.91 -6.42 -21.29
N CYS A 328 4.08 -6.29 -20.66
CA CYS A 328 4.64 -5.00 -20.24
C CYS A 328 5.87 -4.52 -21.03
N LEU A 329 6.39 -5.29 -21.99
CA LEU A 329 7.58 -4.89 -22.77
C LEU A 329 7.42 -3.55 -23.49
N THR A 330 6.24 -3.27 -24.05
CA THR A 330 5.96 -2.00 -24.73
C THR A 330 5.93 -0.82 -23.76
N ASP A 331 5.30 -1.01 -22.59
CA ASP A 331 5.17 0.03 -21.57
C ASP A 331 6.52 0.32 -20.90
N LEU A 332 7.34 -0.70 -20.67
CA LEU A 332 8.72 -0.53 -20.19
C LEU A 332 9.55 0.33 -21.14
N GLY A 333 9.48 0.08 -22.44
CA GLY A 333 10.20 0.88 -23.44
C GLY A 333 9.71 2.32 -23.54
N LYS A 334 8.44 2.58 -23.19
CA LYS A 334 7.81 3.90 -23.29
C LYS A 334 8.01 4.75 -22.03
N TRP A 335 7.84 4.16 -20.86
CA TRP A 335 7.80 4.87 -19.58
C TRP A 335 9.08 4.68 -18.75
N CYS A 336 9.79 3.57 -18.97
CA CYS A 336 10.89 3.12 -18.10
C CYS A 336 12.24 3.01 -18.83
N SER A 337 12.41 3.67 -19.97
CA SER A 337 13.64 3.65 -20.77
C SER A 337 14.88 4.13 -20.02
N ASP A 338 14.68 5.01 -19.03
CA ASP A 338 15.75 5.70 -18.32
C ASP A 338 16.02 5.07 -16.94
N LYS A 339 15.10 4.23 -16.45
CA LYS A 339 15.20 3.42 -15.22
C LYS A 339 15.58 1.97 -15.58
N THR A 340 16.75 1.81 -16.20
CA THR A 340 17.29 0.50 -16.66
C THR A 340 18.15 -0.21 -15.62
N GLY A 341 18.17 0.30 -14.38
CA GLY A 341 18.84 -0.35 -13.26
C GLY A 341 18.07 -1.57 -12.78
N THR A 342 18.79 -2.63 -12.44
CA THR A 342 18.25 -3.92 -12.03
C THR A 342 17.22 -3.83 -10.89
N GLY A 343 16.00 -4.34 -11.13
CA GLY A 343 14.90 -4.37 -10.15
C GLY A 343 14.10 -3.07 -10.05
N GLN A 344 14.45 -2.04 -10.83
CA GLN A 344 13.73 -0.76 -10.90
C GLN A 344 12.64 -0.78 -11.96
N GLU A 345 12.62 -1.80 -12.83
CA GLU A 345 11.64 -1.93 -13.90
C GLU A 345 10.23 -2.12 -13.36
N LEU A 346 10.06 -3.00 -12.35
CA LEU A 346 8.76 -3.22 -11.71
C LEU A 346 8.31 -2.00 -10.91
N GLU A 347 9.23 -1.38 -10.16
CA GLU A 347 8.97 -0.14 -9.41
C GLU A 347 8.52 0.99 -10.35
N CYS A 348 9.19 1.14 -11.50
CA CYS A 348 8.81 2.11 -12.51
C CYS A 348 7.41 1.83 -13.09
N LEU A 349 7.08 0.57 -13.37
CA LEU A 349 5.74 0.19 -13.82
C LEU A 349 4.68 0.49 -12.74
N GLN A 350 4.99 0.25 -11.46
CA GLN A 350 4.10 0.59 -10.35
C GLN A 350 3.90 2.10 -10.20
N ASP A 351 4.95 2.91 -10.40
CA ASP A 351 4.86 4.38 -10.38
C ASP A 351 3.91 4.91 -11.46
N HIS A 352 3.88 4.26 -12.64
CA HIS A 352 3.13 4.64 -13.82
C HIS A 352 1.85 3.82 -14.04
N LEU A 353 1.33 3.15 -13.01
CA LEU A 353 0.23 2.19 -13.14
C LEU A 353 -1.00 2.72 -13.91
N GLU A 354 -1.35 3.99 -13.73
CA GLU A 354 -2.48 4.66 -14.41
C GLU A 354 -2.21 4.94 -15.90
N ASP A 355 -0.92 5.03 -16.28
CA ASP A 355 -0.45 5.32 -17.63
C ASP A 355 -0.18 4.05 -18.46
N LEU A 356 -0.20 2.87 -17.83
CA LEU A 356 0.05 1.58 -18.47
C LEU A 356 -1.11 1.14 -19.36
N LEU A 357 -0.81 0.32 -20.37
CA LEU A 357 -1.84 -0.37 -21.12
C LEU A 357 -2.60 -1.32 -20.19
N SER A 358 -3.92 -1.49 -20.41
CA SER A 358 -4.79 -2.32 -19.55
C SER A 358 -4.23 -3.72 -19.29
N GLY A 359 -3.67 -4.36 -20.32
CA GLY A 359 -3.05 -5.68 -20.20
C GLY A 359 -1.80 -5.72 -19.31
N CYS A 360 -1.00 -4.65 -19.27
CA CYS A 360 0.15 -4.55 -18.37
C CYS A 360 -0.28 -4.10 -16.97
N GLY A 361 -1.16 -3.09 -16.87
CA GLY A 361 -1.72 -2.59 -15.62
C GLY A 361 -2.42 -3.68 -14.80
N GLU A 362 -3.13 -4.61 -15.45
CA GLU A 362 -3.72 -5.78 -14.78
C GLU A 362 -2.66 -6.69 -14.15
N VAL A 363 -1.56 -6.99 -14.85
CA VAL A 363 -0.51 -7.88 -14.33
C VAL A 363 0.28 -7.21 -13.21
N VAL A 364 0.68 -5.95 -13.42
CA VAL A 364 1.38 -5.16 -12.40
C VAL A 364 0.48 -5.01 -11.17
N GLY A 365 -0.81 -4.69 -11.34
CA GLY A 365 -1.75 -4.62 -10.23
C GLY A 365 -1.94 -5.93 -9.47
N ASN A 366 -2.06 -7.06 -10.17
CA ASN A 366 -2.15 -8.39 -9.53
C ASN A 366 -0.87 -8.75 -8.76
N LEU A 367 0.29 -8.38 -9.29
CA LEU A 367 1.57 -8.61 -8.62
C LEU A 367 1.73 -7.69 -7.40
N THR A 368 1.37 -6.42 -7.50
CA THR A 368 1.36 -5.46 -6.39
C THR A 368 0.41 -5.91 -5.27
N GLU A 369 -0.78 -6.40 -5.63
CA GLU A 369 -1.70 -6.99 -4.64
C GLU A 369 -1.06 -8.19 -3.94
N LEU A 370 -0.40 -9.07 -4.69
CA LEU A 370 0.27 -10.24 -4.13
C LEU A 370 1.43 -9.86 -3.21
N GLN A 371 2.22 -8.83 -3.56
CA GLN A 371 3.27 -8.29 -2.70
C GLN A 371 2.72 -7.74 -1.38
N SER A 372 1.48 -7.27 -1.37
CA SER A 372 0.82 -6.87 -0.12
C SER A 372 0.28 -8.04 0.70
N GLU A 373 -0.08 -9.15 0.06
CA GLU A 373 -0.47 -10.37 0.79
C GLU A 373 0.76 -11.00 1.43
N ASP A 374 1.87 -11.14 0.69
CA ASP A 374 3.15 -11.69 1.18
C ASP A 374 4.31 -10.73 0.88
N ILE A 375 4.76 -9.98 1.90
CA ILE A 375 5.82 -8.98 1.73
C ILE A 375 7.15 -9.60 1.31
N HIS A 376 7.33 -10.92 1.50
CA HIS A 376 8.56 -11.58 1.14
C HIS A 376 8.80 -11.56 -0.37
N ILE A 377 7.77 -11.30 -1.17
CA ILE A 377 7.85 -11.14 -2.63
C ILE A 377 8.53 -9.80 -2.99
N GLU A 378 8.47 -8.79 -2.11
CA GLU A 378 9.19 -7.52 -2.27
C GLU A 378 10.65 -7.67 -1.79
N ALA A 379 11.46 -8.33 -2.61
CA ALA A 379 12.84 -8.71 -2.29
C ALA A 379 13.73 -7.51 -1.90
N LEU A 380 13.52 -6.34 -2.52
CA LEU A 380 14.29 -5.13 -2.25
C LEU A 380 13.95 -4.56 -0.87
N LEU A 381 12.68 -4.58 -0.46
CA LEU A 381 12.24 -4.14 0.86
C LEU A 381 12.78 -5.06 1.95
N ILE A 382 12.54 -6.38 1.84
CA ILE A 382 12.98 -7.36 2.83
C ILE A 382 14.48 -7.23 3.09
N ARG A 383 15.26 -7.12 2.02
CA ARG A 383 16.70 -6.98 2.13
C ARG A 383 17.11 -5.65 2.73
N ALA A 384 16.51 -4.54 2.31
CA ALA A 384 16.83 -3.23 2.87
C ALA A 384 16.50 -3.18 4.37
N CYS A 385 15.40 -3.81 4.76
CA CYS A 385 14.83 -3.82 6.10
C CYS A 385 15.28 -4.98 6.98
N GLN A 386 16.11 -5.88 6.46
CA GLN A 386 16.57 -7.07 7.19
C GLN A 386 17.10 -6.79 8.60
N PRO A 387 17.87 -5.71 8.86
CA PRO A 387 18.29 -5.38 10.22
C PRO A 387 17.12 -5.15 11.19
N VAL A 388 16.08 -4.42 10.75
CA VAL A 388 14.87 -4.13 11.53
C VAL A 388 14.02 -5.39 11.69
N ILE A 389 13.90 -6.19 10.63
CA ILE A 389 13.11 -7.42 10.65
C ILE A 389 13.68 -8.38 11.69
N GLN A 390 15.00 -8.58 11.69
CA GLN A 390 15.67 -9.48 12.63
C GLN A 390 15.62 -8.99 14.08
N SER A 391 15.68 -7.67 14.31
CA SER A 391 15.73 -7.12 15.67
C SER A 391 14.37 -6.89 16.30
N HIS A 392 13.35 -6.54 15.50
CA HIS A 392 12.05 -6.06 15.99
C HIS A 392 10.85 -6.85 15.44
N CYS A 393 10.98 -7.51 14.28
CA CYS A 393 9.87 -8.20 13.60
C CYS A 393 10.08 -9.70 13.44
N HIS A 394 10.98 -10.30 14.24
CA HIS A 394 11.33 -11.72 14.12
C HIS A 394 10.12 -12.64 14.30
N ASP A 395 9.28 -12.35 15.30
CA ASP A 395 8.11 -13.17 15.64
C ASP A 395 7.03 -13.16 14.55
N VAL A 396 6.92 -12.06 13.80
CA VAL A 396 5.97 -11.96 12.68
C VAL A 396 6.57 -12.47 11.37
N SER A 397 7.89 -12.37 11.20
CA SER A 397 8.62 -12.89 10.03
C SER A 397 8.72 -14.41 10.00
N ASP A 398 8.73 -15.08 11.15
CA ASP A 398 8.77 -16.54 11.25
C ASP A 398 7.43 -17.22 10.93
N ASN A 399 6.34 -16.44 10.84
CA ASN A 399 5.03 -16.96 10.44
C ASN A 399 5.04 -17.29 8.94
N GLN A 400 4.72 -18.55 8.61
CA GLN A 400 4.79 -19.10 7.23
C GLN A 400 3.81 -18.46 6.22
N VAL A 401 2.96 -17.57 6.71
CA VAL A 401 2.06 -16.74 5.90
C VAL A 401 2.17 -15.35 6.49
N ASP A 402 2.97 -14.49 5.86
CA ASP A 402 2.79 -13.07 6.08
C ASP A 402 1.39 -12.73 5.55
N THR A 403 0.59 -12.01 6.33
CA THR A 403 -0.71 -11.48 5.89
C THR A 403 -0.68 -9.96 5.81
N GLY A 404 0.52 -9.39 5.61
CA GLY A 404 0.83 -7.98 5.77
C GLY A 404 1.21 -7.58 7.20
N ASP A 405 1.66 -8.53 8.03
CA ASP A 405 2.04 -8.32 9.43
C ASP A 405 3.48 -7.83 9.56
N VAL A 406 4.36 -8.32 8.68
CA VAL A 406 5.74 -7.84 8.61
C VAL A 406 5.75 -6.37 8.18
N MET A 407 4.91 -5.99 7.22
CA MET A 407 4.80 -4.59 6.79
C MET A 407 4.29 -3.69 7.92
N GLU A 408 3.24 -4.11 8.64
CA GLU A 408 2.72 -3.40 9.82
C GLU A 408 3.81 -3.21 10.90
N CYS A 409 4.60 -4.25 11.16
CA CYS A 409 5.72 -4.15 12.09
C CYS A 409 6.80 -3.17 11.63
N LEU A 410 7.12 -3.15 10.33
CA LEU A 410 8.05 -2.17 9.75
C LEU A 410 7.53 -0.74 9.89
N VAL A 411 6.22 -0.51 9.70
CA VAL A 411 5.56 0.79 9.91
C VAL A 411 5.72 1.26 11.36
N GLN A 412 5.40 0.38 12.31
CA GLN A 412 5.46 0.68 13.75
C GLN A 412 6.89 0.97 14.23
N ASN A 413 7.89 0.45 13.53
CA ASN A 413 9.31 0.59 13.88
C ASN A 413 10.09 1.55 12.96
N LYS A 414 9.41 2.43 12.21
CA LYS A 414 10.03 3.43 11.32
C LYS A 414 11.05 4.36 11.98
N HIS A 415 10.99 4.54 13.30
CA HIS A 415 11.87 5.44 14.04
C HIS A 415 13.04 4.74 14.74
N GLN A 416 13.20 3.42 14.54
CA GLN A 416 14.29 2.66 15.16
C GLN A 416 15.64 2.95 14.49
N LYS A 417 16.75 2.77 15.22
CA LYS A 417 18.10 3.08 14.70
C LYS A 417 18.54 2.13 13.59
N GLU A 418 18.00 0.92 13.57
CA GLU A 418 18.26 -0.12 12.58
C GLU A 418 17.56 0.18 11.24
N MET A 419 16.63 1.13 11.22
CA MET A 419 15.90 1.61 10.04
C MET A 419 16.80 2.52 9.19
N ASN A 420 17.54 1.92 8.25
CA ASN A 420 18.41 2.67 7.34
C ASN A 420 17.60 3.41 6.25
N SER A 421 18.22 4.40 5.60
CA SER A 421 17.55 5.23 4.58
C SER A 421 16.97 4.45 3.40
N LYS A 422 17.58 3.30 3.04
CA LYS A 422 17.06 2.43 1.96
C LYS A 422 15.78 1.71 2.41
N CYS A 423 15.73 1.20 3.64
CA CYS A 423 14.54 0.57 4.21
C CYS A 423 13.43 1.59 4.41
N THR A 424 13.74 2.78 4.95
CA THR A 424 12.75 3.86 5.08
C THR A 424 12.16 4.24 3.73
N GLY A 425 13.00 4.47 2.71
CA GLY A 425 12.55 4.80 1.36
C GLY A 425 11.64 3.73 0.78
N ARG A 426 12.08 2.47 0.81
CA ARG A 426 11.31 1.33 0.25
C ARG A 426 10.00 1.08 1.01
N SER A 427 10.02 1.16 2.34
CA SER A 427 8.82 1.02 3.17
C SER A 427 7.81 2.11 2.90
N ASN A 428 8.26 3.35 2.65
CA ASN A 428 7.37 4.45 2.30
C ASN A 428 6.83 4.31 0.88
N THR A 429 7.66 3.95 -0.11
CA THR A 429 7.20 3.69 -1.49
C THR A 429 6.09 2.64 -1.52
N LEU A 430 6.26 1.54 -0.79
CA LEU A 430 5.25 0.48 -0.77
C LEU A 430 3.96 0.94 -0.08
N GLN A 431 4.04 1.71 1.01
CA GLN A 431 2.84 2.30 1.63
C GLN A 431 2.12 3.23 0.67
N LEU A 432 2.84 4.07 -0.08
CA LEU A 432 2.26 4.96 -1.09
C LEU A 432 1.50 4.18 -2.16
N ILE A 433 2.07 3.06 -2.63
CA ILE A 433 1.39 2.17 -3.58
C ILE A 433 0.13 1.56 -2.96
N GLN A 434 0.20 1.06 -1.72
CA GLN A 434 -0.94 0.46 -1.00
C GLN A 434 -2.09 1.45 -0.75
N MET A 435 -1.78 2.74 -0.57
CA MET A 435 -2.78 3.80 -0.34
C MET A 435 -3.41 4.34 -1.64
N LYS A 436 -2.73 4.25 -2.79
CA LYS A 436 -3.27 4.71 -4.08
C LYS A 436 -4.51 3.92 -4.50
N ASP A 437 -4.55 2.63 -4.21
CA ASP A 437 -5.69 1.76 -4.51
C ASP A 437 -5.83 0.70 -3.40
N PHE A 438 -7.01 0.63 -2.78
CA PHE A 438 -7.25 -0.29 -1.67
C PHE A 438 -7.11 -1.77 -2.05
N ARG A 439 -7.19 -2.11 -3.35
CA ARG A 439 -6.94 -3.48 -3.82
C ARG A 439 -5.52 -3.91 -3.50
N PHE A 440 -4.59 -2.96 -3.34
CA PHE A 440 -3.21 -3.21 -2.96
C PHE A 440 -2.99 -3.31 -1.45
N SER A 441 -4.00 -3.10 -0.60
CA SER A 441 -3.95 -3.49 0.82
C SER A 441 -4.70 -4.80 1.01
N TYR A 442 -3.97 -5.91 1.17
CA TYR A 442 -4.57 -7.24 1.37
C TYR A 442 -5.52 -7.26 2.58
N LYS A 443 -5.07 -6.69 3.72
CA LYS A 443 -5.87 -6.59 4.96
C LYS A 443 -7.17 -5.83 4.72
N PHE A 444 -7.13 -4.72 3.99
CA PHE A 444 -8.32 -3.96 3.63
C PHE A 444 -9.22 -4.69 2.65
N LYS A 445 -8.68 -5.21 1.55
CA LYS A 445 -9.42 -5.99 0.55
C LYS A 445 -10.16 -7.15 1.21
N MET A 446 -9.52 -7.88 2.11
CA MET A 446 -10.13 -9.00 2.83
C MET A 446 -11.14 -8.56 3.89
N ALA A 447 -10.96 -7.39 4.51
CA ALA A 447 -11.93 -6.84 5.45
C ALA A 447 -13.19 -6.29 4.76
N CYS A 448 -13.08 -5.76 3.54
CA CYS A 448 -14.11 -4.99 2.84
C CYS A 448 -14.63 -5.64 1.53
N LYS A 449 -14.23 -6.90 1.26
CA LYS A 449 -14.42 -7.62 -0.01
C LYS A 449 -15.85 -7.65 -0.59
N GLU A 450 -16.86 -7.77 0.27
CA GLU A 450 -18.27 -7.91 -0.16
C GLU A 450 -18.97 -6.56 -0.34
N GLU A 451 -18.42 -5.48 0.23
CA GLU A 451 -19.10 -4.19 0.38
C GLU A 451 -18.55 -3.12 -0.58
N CYS A 452 -17.35 -3.33 -1.15
CA CYS A 452 -16.69 -2.39 -2.06
C CYS A 452 -16.26 -3.12 -3.35
N SER A 453 -17.09 -3.04 -4.39
CA SER A 453 -16.99 -3.87 -5.60
C SER A 453 -16.26 -3.23 -6.78
N ASN A 454 -15.90 -1.95 -6.73
CA ASN A 454 -15.10 -1.26 -7.76
C ASN A 454 -14.08 -0.36 -7.07
N GLY A 455 -12.86 -0.28 -7.62
CA GLY A 455 -11.60 0.22 -7.03
C GLY A 455 -11.54 1.65 -6.48
N ASP A 456 -12.65 2.29 -6.13
CA ASP A 456 -12.67 3.62 -5.54
C ASP A 456 -12.82 3.58 -4.00
N VAL A 457 -11.71 3.88 -3.31
CA VAL A 457 -11.67 4.19 -1.87
C VAL A 457 -12.71 5.25 -1.50
N VAL A 458 -12.89 6.26 -2.36
CA VAL A 458 -13.85 7.36 -2.18
C VAL A 458 -15.30 6.88 -2.19
N ILE A 459 -15.65 5.89 -3.02
CA ILE A 459 -17.00 5.33 -3.06
C ILE A 459 -17.25 4.48 -1.81
N CYS A 460 -16.27 3.66 -1.41
CA CYS A 460 -16.30 2.86 -0.18
C CYS A 460 -16.42 3.74 1.08
N LEU A 461 -15.72 4.88 1.12
CA LEU A 461 -15.79 5.88 2.19
C LEU A 461 -17.12 6.67 2.20
N SER A 462 -17.77 6.84 1.05
CA SER A 462 -19.02 7.61 0.95
C SER A 462 -20.25 6.86 1.49
N THR A 463 -20.23 5.52 1.50
CA THR A 463 -21.35 4.65 1.88
C THR A 463 -21.29 4.17 3.34
N ARG A 464 -20.85 5.04 4.27
CA ARG A 464 -20.62 4.74 5.72
C ARG A 464 -21.77 4.00 6.46
N GLN A 465 -22.99 3.95 5.91
CA GLN A 465 -24.17 3.37 6.56
C GLN A 465 -24.33 1.85 6.39
N ARG A 466 -23.65 1.18 5.45
CA ARG A 466 -23.82 -0.27 5.18
C ARG A 466 -22.49 -1.04 5.16
N VAL A 467 -21.63 -0.76 6.12
CA VAL A 467 -20.29 -1.37 6.19
C VAL A 467 -20.14 -2.17 7.48
N SER A 468 -19.61 -3.40 7.37
CA SER A 468 -19.37 -4.32 8.47
C SER A 468 -18.45 -3.73 9.53
N LEU A 469 -18.58 -4.19 10.78
CA LEU A 469 -17.75 -3.69 11.89
C LEU A 469 -16.25 -3.98 11.68
N LYS A 470 -15.93 -5.03 10.91
CA LYS A 470 -14.56 -5.41 10.53
C LYS A 470 -14.01 -4.46 9.47
N CYS A 471 -14.74 -4.23 8.38
CA CYS A 471 -14.35 -3.26 7.35
C CYS A 471 -14.25 -1.85 7.92
N ARG A 472 -15.19 -1.41 8.78
CA ARG A 472 -15.13 -0.08 9.41
C ARG A 472 -13.89 0.12 10.30
N LYS A 473 -13.41 -0.92 10.98
CA LYS A 473 -12.16 -0.85 11.76
C LYS A 473 -10.95 -0.70 10.84
N GLN A 474 -10.88 -1.49 9.76
CA GLN A 474 -9.77 -1.40 8.81
C GLN A 474 -9.79 -0.09 8.02
N LEU A 475 -10.96 0.42 7.64
CA LEU A 475 -11.15 1.77 7.09
C LEU A 475 -10.58 2.86 7.99
N ARG A 476 -10.75 2.74 9.32
CA ARG A 476 -10.18 3.70 10.26
C ARG A 476 -8.65 3.60 10.33
N VAL A 477 -8.09 2.40 10.19
CA VAL A 477 -6.63 2.19 10.13
C VAL A 477 -6.07 2.81 8.85
N GLU A 478 -6.66 2.55 7.69
CA GLU A 478 -6.21 3.14 6.42
C GLU A 478 -6.46 4.66 6.35
N GLU A 479 -7.56 5.18 6.92
CA GLU A 479 -7.78 6.63 7.06
C GLU A 479 -6.71 7.27 7.95
N LEU A 480 -6.31 6.57 9.03
CA LEU A 480 -5.20 7.00 9.86
C LEU A 480 -3.89 6.92 9.09
N GLU A 481 -3.57 5.84 8.39
CA GLU A 481 -2.32 5.65 7.61
C GLU A 481 -2.20 6.61 6.41
N MET A 482 -3.28 6.89 5.67
CA MET A 482 -3.33 7.98 4.69
C MET A 482 -3.11 9.34 5.35
N SER A 483 -3.71 9.56 6.52
CA SER A 483 -3.39 10.74 7.32
C SER A 483 -1.97 10.70 7.87
N GLU A 484 -1.32 9.50 7.91
CA GLU A 484 0.06 9.26 8.31
C GLU A 484 1.12 9.59 7.29
N ASP A 485 0.85 9.42 5.99
CA ASP A 485 1.79 9.86 4.94
C ASP A 485 1.63 11.34 4.55
N ILE A 486 0.47 11.97 4.82
CA ILE A 486 0.41 13.45 4.92
C ILE A 486 1.37 13.95 6.02
N ARG A 487 1.83 13.09 6.95
CA ARG A 487 2.80 13.43 8.01
C ARG A 487 4.26 13.33 7.55
N LEU A 488 4.55 12.82 6.35
CA LEU A 488 5.93 12.64 5.86
C LEU A 488 6.46 13.81 4.99
N GLU A 489 5.59 14.71 4.54
CA GLU A 489 6.00 15.95 3.85
C GLU A 489 5.41 17.20 4.55
N PRO A 490 6.22 17.97 5.31
CA PRO A 490 5.80 19.22 5.95
C PRO A 490 5.15 20.22 4.97
N GLU A 491 5.57 20.18 3.70
CA GLU A 491 5.11 21.09 2.63
C GLU A 491 3.66 20.82 2.22
N LEU A 492 3.20 19.56 2.27
CA LEU A 492 1.83 19.17 1.91
C LEU A 492 0.81 19.64 2.96
N TYR A 493 1.22 19.71 4.23
CA TYR A 493 0.40 20.20 5.33
C TYR A 493 0.07 21.69 5.16
N ASP A 494 1.10 22.50 4.88
CA ASP A 494 0.93 23.94 4.68
C ASP A 494 0.06 24.21 3.45
N MET A 495 0.16 23.35 2.42
CA MET A 495 -0.72 23.40 1.26
C MET A 495 -2.19 23.13 1.64
N MET A 496 -2.50 22.05 2.35
CA MET A 496 -3.88 21.72 2.73
C MET A 496 -4.51 22.82 3.60
N GLU A 497 -3.72 23.36 4.53
CA GLU A 497 -4.20 24.44 5.39
C GLU A 497 -4.39 25.76 4.63
N CYS A 498 -3.55 26.02 3.63
CA CYS A 498 -3.72 27.12 2.68
C CYS A 498 -4.99 26.95 1.83
N LEU A 499 -5.30 25.74 1.34
CA LEU A 499 -6.54 25.45 0.61
C LEU A 499 -7.77 25.71 1.49
N LYS A 500 -7.74 25.31 2.77
CA LYS A 500 -8.80 25.59 3.75
C LYS A 500 -8.99 27.07 4.04
N GLU A 501 -7.95 27.90 3.88
CA GLU A 501 -8.03 29.36 4.02
C GLU A 501 -8.47 30.06 2.73
N ARG A 502 -8.10 29.53 1.57
CA ARG A 502 -8.34 30.14 0.24
C ARG A 502 -9.51 29.52 -0.51
N LYS A 503 -10.49 28.97 0.19
CA LYS A 503 -11.63 28.25 -0.41
C LYS A 503 -12.38 29.01 -1.51
N LYS A 504 -12.53 30.33 -1.35
CA LYS A 504 -13.22 31.20 -2.32
C LYS A 504 -12.50 31.27 -3.68
N GLN A 505 -11.24 30.86 -3.75
CA GLN A 505 -10.42 30.84 -4.96
C GLN A 505 -10.35 29.45 -5.61
N LEU A 506 -10.97 28.44 -4.99
CA LEU A 506 -10.95 27.07 -5.48
C LEU A 506 -12.01 26.84 -6.55
N SER A 507 -11.78 25.85 -7.42
CA SER A 507 -12.84 25.35 -8.31
C SER A 507 -13.98 24.74 -7.49
N GLN A 508 -15.19 24.74 -8.03
CA GLN A 508 -16.38 24.22 -7.33
C GLN A 508 -16.18 22.79 -6.79
N GLN A 509 -15.60 21.90 -7.60
CA GLN A 509 -15.31 20.53 -7.19
C GLN A 509 -14.30 20.47 -6.05
N CYS A 510 -13.22 21.27 -6.12
CA CYS A 510 -12.20 21.30 -5.08
C CYS A 510 -12.76 21.89 -3.77
N HIS A 511 -13.55 22.96 -3.87
CA HIS A 511 -14.22 23.56 -2.72
C HIS A 511 -15.14 22.57 -2.00
N GLN A 512 -15.98 21.82 -2.74
CA GLN A 512 -16.83 20.77 -2.17
C GLN A 512 -16.01 19.69 -1.43
N ARG A 513 -14.89 19.27 -1.99
CA ARG A 513 -14.00 18.26 -1.37
C ARG A 513 -13.38 18.78 -0.08
N VAL A 514 -12.88 20.03 -0.07
CA VAL A 514 -12.34 20.67 1.13
C VAL A 514 -13.41 20.85 2.20
N PHE A 515 -14.63 21.24 1.82
CA PHE A 515 -15.74 21.37 2.75
C PHE A 515 -16.11 20.01 3.38
N LYS A 516 -16.17 18.94 2.59
CA LYS A 516 -16.45 17.58 3.09
C LYS A 516 -15.36 17.05 4.00
N LEU A 517 -14.10 17.35 3.70
CA LEU A 517 -12.98 17.04 4.58
C LEU A 517 -13.16 17.71 5.95
N GLN A 518 -13.46 19.01 5.96
CA GLN A 518 -13.70 19.75 7.22
C GLN A 518 -14.94 19.27 7.97
N GLU A 519 -16.02 18.88 7.28
CA GLU A 519 -17.19 18.26 7.92
C GLU A 519 -16.77 16.97 8.65
N GLY A 520 -15.88 16.16 8.06
CA GLY A 520 -15.29 14.97 8.69
C GLY A 520 -14.44 15.29 9.92
N GLU A 521 -13.51 16.24 9.79
CA GLU A 521 -12.63 16.69 10.88
C GLU A 521 -13.41 17.26 12.09
N MET A 522 -14.52 17.96 11.83
CA MET A 522 -15.35 18.52 12.90
C MET A 522 -16.15 17.47 13.65
N LEU A 523 -16.51 16.36 12.98
CA LEU A 523 -17.19 15.22 13.60
C LEU A 523 -16.23 14.34 14.41
N ASP A 524 -14.99 14.24 13.97
CA ASP A 524 -13.93 13.48 14.64
C ASP A 524 -12.60 14.26 14.64
N PRO A 525 -12.32 15.02 15.72
CA PRO A 525 -11.11 15.84 15.82
C PRO A 525 -9.80 15.07 15.75
N GLU A 526 -9.78 13.74 15.90
CA GLU A 526 -8.57 12.94 15.67
C GLU A 526 -8.12 12.97 14.20
N LEU A 527 -9.05 13.16 13.26
CA LEU A 527 -8.76 13.27 11.83
C LEU A 527 -8.12 14.62 11.47
N ASP A 528 -8.27 15.63 12.32
CA ASP A 528 -7.59 16.92 12.17
C ASP A 528 -6.14 16.81 12.67
N TYR A 529 -5.27 16.33 11.79
CA TYR A 529 -3.87 16.10 12.15
C TYR A 529 -3.18 17.37 12.67
N GLN A 530 -3.48 18.55 12.13
CA GLN A 530 -2.90 19.78 12.66
C GLN A 530 -3.36 20.05 14.08
N LEU A 531 -4.68 19.90 14.30
CA LEU A 531 -5.33 19.64 15.56
C LEU A 531 -4.39 18.95 16.55
N MET A 532 -4.21 17.68 16.27
CA MET A 532 -3.54 16.72 17.12
C MET A 532 -2.03 17.00 17.25
N ARG A 533 -1.37 17.46 16.17
CA ARG A 533 0.07 17.76 16.14
C ARG A 533 0.39 18.99 16.97
N VAL A 534 -0.23 20.13 16.66
CA VAL A 534 0.05 21.41 17.31
C VAL A 534 -0.37 21.35 18.78
N CYS A 535 -1.47 20.66 19.08
CA CYS A 535 -1.96 20.53 20.45
C CYS A 535 -1.46 19.28 21.19
N LYS A 536 -0.55 18.47 20.63
CA LYS A 536 -0.13 17.17 21.22
C LYS A 536 0.22 17.25 22.70
N GLN A 537 1.03 18.24 23.08
CA GLN A 537 1.43 18.43 24.47
C GLN A 537 0.26 18.85 25.37
N MET A 538 -0.64 19.67 24.84
CA MET A 538 -1.81 20.17 25.57
C MET A 538 -2.87 19.08 25.75
N ILE A 539 -3.06 18.23 24.74
CA ILE A 539 -3.91 17.04 24.81
C ILE A 539 -3.43 16.12 25.93
N LYS A 540 -2.12 15.81 25.97
CA LYS A 540 -1.54 14.98 27.03
C LYS A 540 -1.66 15.62 28.43
N ARG A 541 -1.73 16.95 28.51
CA ARG A 541 -1.79 17.66 29.80
C ARG A 541 -3.22 17.80 30.34
N PHE A 542 -4.18 18.07 29.46
CA PHE A 542 -5.54 18.44 29.85
C PHE A 542 -6.61 17.39 29.50
N CYS A 543 -6.34 16.49 28.55
CA CYS A 543 -7.36 15.67 27.92
C CYS A 543 -6.97 14.17 27.77
N THR A 544 -6.22 13.61 28.73
CA THR A 544 -5.71 12.22 28.66
C THR A 544 -6.76 11.14 28.52
N ASP A 545 -7.94 11.35 29.10
CA ASP A 545 -9.01 10.34 29.22
C ASP A 545 -10.30 10.73 28.50
N VAL A 546 -10.18 11.57 27.46
CA VAL A 546 -11.31 12.09 26.71
C VAL A 546 -11.48 11.31 25.40
N ASP A 547 -12.72 10.92 25.09
CA ASP A 547 -13.06 10.30 23.80
C ASP A 547 -12.64 11.23 22.63
N ALA A 548 -12.09 10.63 21.58
CA ALA A 548 -11.70 11.26 20.31
C ALA A 548 -12.66 12.38 19.87
N LYS A 549 -13.97 12.10 19.88
CA LYS A 549 -15.02 12.99 19.39
C LYS A 549 -15.18 14.27 20.22
N ASN A 550 -14.73 14.23 21.48
CA ASN A 550 -14.82 15.35 22.43
C ASN A 550 -13.48 16.07 22.62
N MET A 551 -12.43 15.69 21.88
CA MET A 551 -11.09 16.24 22.05
C MET A 551 -11.06 17.77 21.86
N LEU A 552 -11.66 18.27 20.77
CA LEU A 552 -11.75 19.70 20.51
C LEU A 552 -12.52 20.44 21.62
N GLN A 553 -13.58 19.83 22.17
CA GLN A 553 -14.35 20.41 23.27
C GLN A 553 -13.54 20.51 24.56
N CYS A 554 -12.73 19.49 24.89
CA CYS A 554 -11.83 19.54 26.03
C CYS A 554 -10.76 20.64 25.87
N LEU A 555 -10.17 20.73 24.68
CA LEU A 555 -9.20 21.78 24.36
C LEU A 555 -9.81 23.18 24.46
N LYS A 556 -11.05 23.38 23.98
CA LYS A 556 -11.80 24.63 24.13
C LYS A 556 -11.98 25.02 25.59
N GLN A 557 -12.37 24.09 26.46
CA GLN A 557 -12.58 24.36 27.89
C GLN A 557 -11.30 24.80 28.61
N ASN A 558 -10.15 24.31 28.17
CA ASN A 558 -8.84 24.63 28.76
C ASN A 558 -8.09 25.75 28.02
N LYS A 559 -8.65 26.31 26.94
CA LYS A 559 -8.02 27.26 26.01
C LYS A 559 -7.40 28.49 26.70
N ASN A 560 -7.99 28.94 27.80
CA ASN A 560 -7.58 30.13 28.53
C ASN A 560 -6.72 29.85 29.76
N SER A 561 -6.29 28.59 29.97
CA SER A 561 -5.29 28.26 30.98
C SER A 561 -3.97 28.96 30.67
N GLU A 562 -3.28 29.48 31.70
CA GLU A 562 -1.92 30.03 31.59
C GLU A 562 -0.91 29.00 31.06
N LEU A 563 -1.22 27.72 31.26
CA LEU A 563 -0.39 26.59 30.83
C LEU A 563 -0.69 26.12 29.40
N MET A 564 -1.60 26.80 28.70
CA MET A 564 -1.97 26.50 27.31
C MET A 564 -0.90 27.03 26.35
N ASP A 565 -0.39 26.17 25.47
CA ASP A 565 0.57 26.56 24.45
C ASP A 565 -0.04 27.58 23.48
N PRO A 566 0.64 28.71 23.18
CA PRO A 566 0.11 29.76 22.31
C PRO A 566 -0.24 29.29 20.89
N LYS A 567 0.54 28.37 20.30
CA LYS A 567 0.26 27.83 18.96
C LYS A 567 -0.98 26.93 19.00
N CYS A 568 -1.12 26.10 20.03
CA CYS A 568 -2.33 25.33 20.24
C CYS A 568 -3.55 26.23 20.48
N LYS A 569 -3.42 27.30 21.28
CA LYS A 569 -4.47 28.30 21.49
C LYS A 569 -4.92 28.95 20.17
N GLN A 570 -3.98 29.30 19.30
CA GLN A 570 -4.29 29.82 17.96
C GLN A 570 -5.02 28.77 17.10
N MET A 571 -4.56 27.51 17.13
CA MET A 571 -5.19 26.42 16.38
C MET A 571 -6.63 26.16 16.84
N ILE A 572 -6.87 26.09 18.16
CA ILE A 572 -8.22 25.97 18.74
C ILE A 572 -9.10 27.14 18.27
N THR A 573 -8.58 28.36 18.30
CA THR A 573 -9.32 29.55 17.81
C THR A 573 -9.67 29.40 16.33
N LYS A 574 -8.73 28.98 15.49
CA LYS A 574 -8.96 28.77 14.07
C LYS A 574 -10.07 27.76 13.82
N ARG A 575 -10.10 26.65 14.57
CA ARG A 575 -11.18 25.65 14.49
C ARG A 575 -12.51 26.20 14.98
N GLN A 576 -12.55 27.00 16.05
CA GLN A 576 -13.78 27.68 16.49
C GLN A 576 -14.33 28.64 15.44
N ILE A 577 -13.46 29.39 14.74
CA ILE A 577 -13.88 30.26 13.62
C ILE A 577 -14.55 29.40 12.54
N THR A 578 -13.90 28.32 12.10
CA THR A 578 -14.45 27.38 11.10
C THR A 578 -15.78 26.76 11.53
N GLN A 579 -15.96 26.42 12.80
CA GLN A 579 -17.24 25.91 13.31
C GLN A 579 -18.37 26.92 13.12
N ASN A 580 -18.07 28.21 13.25
CA ASN A 580 -19.09 29.25 13.18
C ASN A 580 -19.39 29.71 11.75
N THR A 581 -18.55 29.40 10.76
CA THR A 581 -18.81 29.77 9.35
C THR A 581 -19.96 28.97 8.72
N ASP A 582 -20.28 27.78 9.23
CA ASP A 582 -21.41 27.01 8.74
C ASP A 582 -21.95 26.07 9.83
N TYR A 583 -23.28 26.04 10.01
CA TYR A 583 -23.90 25.18 11.04
C TYR A 583 -23.59 23.69 10.82
N ARG A 584 -23.28 23.27 9.58
CA ARG A 584 -22.89 21.89 9.24
C ARG A 584 -21.51 21.52 9.79
N LEU A 585 -20.64 22.50 9.99
CA LEU A 585 -19.31 22.34 10.58
C LEU A 585 -19.33 22.43 12.12
N ASN A 586 -20.50 22.67 12.73
CA ASN A 586 -20.67 22.66 14.18
C ASN A 586 -21.63 21.52 14.59
N PRO A 587 -21.11 20.32 14.91
CA PRO A 587 -21.94 19.16 15.19
C PRO A 587 -22.79 19.31 16.47
N ILE A 588 -22.30 20.06 17.46
CA ILE A 588 -23.03 20.33 18.71
C ILE A 588 -24.25 21.22 18.41
N LEU A 589 -24.05 22.32 17.67
CA LEU A 589 -25.13 23.20 17.24
C LEU A 589 -26.14 22.48 16.34
N ARG A 590 -25.66 21.74 15.33
CA ARG A 590 -26.52 20.99 14.39
C ARG A 590 -27.41 19.99 15.13
N LYS A 591 -26.89 19.36 16.18
CA LYS A 591 -27.65 18.42 17.01
C LYS A 591 -28.68 19.14 17.89
N ALA A 592 -28.27 20.19 18.60
CA ALA A 592 -29.15 20.91 19.53
C ALA A 592 -30.25 21.70 18.82
N CYS A 593 -29.94 22.34 17.69
CA CYS A 593 -30.87 23.16 16.91
C CYS A 593 -31.54 22.41 15.76
N LYS A 594 -31.54 21.06 15.78
CA LYS A 594 -32.04 20.22 14.69
C LYS A 594 -33.48 20.56 14.25
N ALA A 595 -34.35 20.91 15.20
CA ALA A 595 -35.74 21.27 14.93
C ALA A 595 -35.93 22.77 14.61
N ASP A 596 -35.09 23.63 15.17
CA ASP A 596 -35.24 25.09 15.06
C ASP A 596 -34.70 25.64 13.73
N ILE A 597 -33.63 25.05 13.19
CA ILE A 597 -33.02 25.45 11.91
C ILE A 597 -34.05 25.41 10.76
N PRO A 598 -34.71 24.28 10.46
CA PRO A 598 -35.72 24.25 9.39
C PRO A 598 -36.98 25.04 9.73
N LYS A 599 -37.27 25.26 11.02
CA LYS A 599 -38.46 26.02 11.45
C LYS A 599 -38.31 27.52 11.23
N PHE A 600 -37.13 28.07 11.50
CA PHE A 600 -36.92 29.52 11.53
C PHE A 600 -36.01 30.04 10.42
N CYS A 601 -35.05 29.23 9.95
CA CYS A 601 -34.02 29.65 9.01
C CYS A 601 -34.19 29.05 7.60
N GLN A 602 -35.35 28.41 7.33
CA GLN A 602 -35.68 27.85 6.01
C GLN A 602 -35.49 28.81 4.83
N PRO A 603 -35.81 30.12 4.91
CA PRO A 603 -35.60 31.03 3.79
C PRO A 603 -34.13 31.16 3.37
N ILE A 604 -33.19 30.93 4.30
CA ILE A 604 -31.75 30.93 4.02
C ILE A 604 -31.38 29.62 3.33
N LEU A 605 -31.86 28.49 3.85
CA LEU A 605 -31.60 27.16 3.28
C LEU A 605 -32.13 27.03 1.85
N ASN A 606 -33.30 27.61 1.55
CA ASN A 606 -33.90 27.57 0.21
C ASN A 606 -33.16 28.44 -0.81
N LYS A 607 -32.40 29.45 -0.37
CA LYS A 607 -31.60 30.33 -1.24
C LYS A 607 -30.21 29.75 -1.53
N ALA A 608 -29.76 28.83 -0.70
CA ALA A 608 -28.48 28.19 -0.86
C ALA A 608 -28.56 27.04 -1.86
N SER A 609 -27.57 26.92 -2.74
CA SER A 609 -27.32 25.63 -3.39
C SER A 609 -26.74 24.66 -2.36
N ASP A 610 -26.98 23.36 -2.51
CA ASP A 610 -26.50 22.33 -1.57
C ASP A 610 -24.97 22.42 -1.32
N ASP A 611 -24.24 22.96 -2.29
CA ASP A 611 -22.78 23.06 -2.32
C ASP A 611 -22.22 24.42 -1.86
N SER A 612 -23.06 25.40 -1.53
CA SER A 612 -22.62 26.72 -1.09
C SER A 612 -22.45 26.77 0.44
N GLU A 613 -21.35 27.39 0.90
CA GLU A 613 -21.19 27.72 2.33
C GLU A 613 -22.14 28.84 2.71
N LEU A 614 -22.71 28.75 3.92
CA LEU A 614 -23.72 29.71 4.38
C LEU A 614 -23.12 30.91 5.12
N GLU A 615 -21.79 30.97 5.25
CA GLU A 615 -21.01 32.07 5.83
C GLU A 615 -21.53 32.58 7.20
N GLY A 616 -22.10 31.69 8.03
CA GLY A 616 -22.64 32.01 9.35
C GLY A 616 -24.07 32.55 9.34
N GLN A 617 -24.73 32.67 8.19
CA GLN A 617 -26.10 33.20 8.07
C GLN A 617 -27.13 32.43 8.92
N VAL A 618 -27.01 31.10 8.99
CA VAL A 618 -27.91 30.28 9.82
C VAL A 618 -27.70 30.56 11.30
N ILE A 619 -26.45 30.73 11.73
CA ILE A 619 -26.13 31.08 13.12
C ILE A 619 -26.68 32.47 13.43
N GLY A 620 -26.48 33.46 12.57
CA GLY A 620 -27.06 34.80 12.70
C GLY A 620 -28.59 34.78 12.81
N CYS A 621 -29.26 33.97 11.97
CA CYS A 621 -30.70 33.75 12.08
C CYS A 621 -31.12 33.20 13.46
N LEU A 622 -30.40 32.19 13.98
CA LEU A 622 -30.68 31.62 15.29
C LEU A 622 -30.41 32.63 16.42
N LYS A 623 -29.36 33.46 16.33
CA LYS A 623 -29.08 34.55 17.29
C LYS A 623 -30.24 35.54 17.38
N LEU A 624 -30.81 35.94 16.23
CA LEU A 624 -32.00 36.80 16.21
C LEU A 624 -33.21 36.13 16.88
N LYS A 625 -33.40 34.82 16.68
CA LYS A 625 -34.50 34.08 17.32
C LYS A 625 -34.28 33.81 18.81
N TYR A 626 -33.02 33.75 19.25
CA TYR A 626 -32.66 33.76 20.66
C TYR A 626 -33.11 35.08 21.31
N ALA A 627 -32.82 36.22 20.68
CA ALA A 627 -33.25 37.52 21.19
C ALA A 627 -34.79 37.67 21.25
N ASP A 628 -35.51 37.03 20.33
CA ASP A 628 -36.97 36.96 20.35
C ASP A 628 -37.54 35.91 21.34
N GLN A 629 -36.69 35.14 22.04
CA GLN A 629 -37.06 34.03 22.93
C GLN A 629 -37.90 32.91 22.27
N ARG A 630 -37.60 32.57 21.00
CA ARG A 630 -38.40 31.63 20.18
C ARG A 630 -37.77 30.25 19.97
N LEU A 631 -36.55 30.03 20.45
CA LEU A 631 -35.81 28.78 20.27
C LEU A 631 -36.27 27.69 21.25
N SER A 632 -35.98 26.42 20.92
CA SER A 632 -36.09 25.32 21.88
C SER A 632 -35.03 25.44 22.98
N PRO A 633 -35.24 24.86 24.19
CA PRO A 633 -34.28 24.97 25.30
C PRO A 633 -32.86 24.51 24.94
N ASP A 634 -32.74 23.36 24.28
CA ASP A 634 -31.42 22.81 23.88
C ASP A 634 -30.69 23.74 22.90
N CYS A 635 -31.42 24.30 21.94
CA CYS A 635 -30.85 25.25 20.98
C CYS A 635 -30.53 26.61 21.63
N GLU A 636 -31.40 27.09 22.50
CA GLU A 636 -31.21 28.32 23.28
C GLU A 636 -29.91 28.26 24.11
N ASP A 637 -29.65 27.13 24.77
CA ASP A 637 -28.43 26.91 25.54
C ASP A 637 -27.17 26.93 24.66
N GLN A 638 -27.19 26.29 23.49
CA GLN A 638 -26.04 26.30 22.58
C GLN A 638 -25.81 27.67 21.92
N ILE A 639 -26.88 28.39 21.56
CA ILE A 639 -26.75 29.75 21.02
C ILE A 639 -26.24 30.71 22.09
N ARG A 640 -26.64 30.55 23.36
CA ARG A 640 -26.08 31.33 24.48
C ARG A 640 -24.56 31.15 24.58
N VAL A 641 -24.05 29.91 24.44
CA VAL A 641 -22.60 29.64 24.44
C VAL A 641 -21.91 30.33 23.24
N ILE A 642 -22.50 30.23 22.04
CA ILE A 642 -21.95 30.90 20.84
C ILE A 642 -21.91 32.42 21.01
N LEU A 643 -22.97 33.03 21.56
CA LEU A 643 -23.04 34.46 21.82
C LEU A 643 -21.98 34.91 22.84
N GLN A 644 -21.77 34.14 23.91
CA GLN A 644 -20.72 34.39 24.89
C GLN A 644 -19.32 34.31 24.30
N GLU A 645 -19.05 33.26 23.51
CA GLU A 645 -17.76 33.06 22.85
C GLU A 645 -17.49 34.20 21.84
N SER A 646 -18.49 34.60 21.02
CA SER A 646 -18.33 35.70 20.07
C SER A 646 -18.18 37.07 20.74
N ALA A 647 -18.89 37.30 21.85
CA ALA A 647 -18.80 38.55 22.60
C ALA A 647 -17.41 38.81 23.19
N LEU A 648 -16.66 37.74 23.50
CA LEU A 648 -15.27 37.83 23.98
C LEU A 648 -14.26 37.87 22.83
N ASP A 649 -14.52 37.18 21.73
CA ASP A 649 -13.67 37.12 20.54
C ASP A 649 -14.48 37.36 19.26
N TYR A 650 -14.48 38.62 18.80
CA TYR A 650 -15.23 39.08 17.62
C TYR A 650 -14.94 38.30 16.33
N ARG A 651 -13.82 37.56 16.27
CA ARG A 651 -13.47 36.70 15.13
C ARG A 651 -14.35 35.46 15.02
N LEU A 652 -14.99 35.08 16.12
CA LEU A 652 -15.94 33.97 16.18
C LEU A 652 -17.33 34.35 15.65
N ASP A 653 -17.55 35.60 15.24
CA ASP A 653 -18.74 36.03 14.51
C ASP A 653 -18.42 36.30 13.03
N PRO A 654 -18.73 35.34 12.12
CA PRO A 654 -18.44 35.51 10.70
C PRO A 654 -19.22 36.65 10.04
N GLN A 655 -20.45 36.93 10.47
CA GLN A 655 -21.24 38.02 9.87
C GLN A 655 -20.62 39.37 10.26
N LEU A 656 -20.17 39.51 11.50
CA LEU A 656 -19.43 40.69 11.93
C LEU A 656 -18.10 40.84 11.18
N GLN A 657 -17.33 39.75 11.02
CA GLN A 657 -16.06 39.77 10.26
C GLN A 657 -16.26 40.19 8.80
N ILE A 658 -17.32 39.70 8.16
CA ILE A 658 -17.61 40.00 6.75
C ILE A 658 -18.09 41.43 6.60
N HIS A 659 -19.06 41.85 7.40
CA HIS A 659 -19.74 43.14 7.18
C HIS A 659 -19.00 44.33 7.79
N CYS A 660 -18.15 44.12 8.80
CA CYS A 660 -17.36 45.17 9.46
C CYS A 660 -15.84 45.09 9.16
N ALA A 661 -15.47 44.45 8.05
CA ALA A 661 -14.07 44.24 7.67
C ALA A 661 -13.27 45.55 7.53
N GLU A 662 -13.92 46.64 7.10
CA GLU A 662 -13.28 47.95 6.92
C GLU A 662 -13.37 48.81 8.20
N GLU A 663 -14.47 48.72 8.94
CA GLU A 663 -14.68 49.49 10.17
C GLU A 663 -13.76 49.09 11.30
N ILE A 664 -13.51 47.79 11.49
CA ILE A 664 -12.75 47.31 12.65
C ILE A 664 -11.31 47.86 12.61
N PRO A 665 -10.54 47.75 11.51
CA PRO A 665 -9.23 48.38 11.41
C PRO A 665 -9.30 49.92 11.40
N GLY A 666 -10.40 50.53 10.97
CA GLY A 666 -10.53 51.98 10.86
C GLY A 666 -10.93 52.71 12.16
N LEU A 667 -11.74 52.05 13.00
CA LEU A 667 -12.33 52.66 14.21
C LEU A 667 -11.85 52.01 15.51
N CYS A 668 -11.46 50.73 15.47
CA CYS A 668 -11.16 49.90 16.65
C CYS A 668 -9.80 49.20 16.52
N ALA A 669 -8.82 49.88 15.89
CA ALA A 669 -7.51 49.32 15.60
C ALA A 669 -6.73 48.94 16.86
N GLU A 670 -6.75 49.81 17.88
CA GLU A 670 -6.00 49.61 19.12
C GLU A 670 -6.52 48.37 19.86
N GLU A 671 -7.84 48.23 19.95
CA GLU A 671 -8.50 47.09 20.57
C GLU A 671 -8.29 45.79 19.77
N ALA A 672 -8.28 45.88 18.43
CA ALA A 672 -8.07 44.72 17.56
C ALA A 672 -6.62 44.18 17.62
N VAL A 673 -5.63 45.07 17.78
CA VAL A 673 -4.20 44.69 17.87
C VAL A 673 -3.89 43.94 19.16
N ALA A 674 -4.57 44.26 20.26
CA ALA A 674 -4.37 43.57 21.53
C ALA A 674 -4.64 42.05 21.41
N GLN A 675 -5.51 41.63 20.48
CA GLN A 675 -5.93 40.23 20.28
C GLN A 675 -6.38 39.51 21.57
N GLU A 676 -6.76 40.29 22.58
CA GLU A 676 -7.21 39.79 23.87
C GLU A 676 -8.68 39.40 23.78
N GLN A 677 -9.04 38.24 24.36
CA GLN A 677 -10.43 37.75 24.41
C GLN A 677 -11.23 38.48 25.51
N THR A 678 -11.24 39.80 25.45
CA THR A 678 -11.80 40.71 26.46
C THR A 678 -13.10 41.37 26.00
N GLY A 679 -13.50 41.18 24.74
CA GLY A 679 -14.69 41.81 24.14
C GLY A 679 -14.54 43.29 23.78
N GLN A 680 -13.33 43.87 23.90
CA GLN A 680 -13.10 45.31 23.70
C GLN A 680 -13.42 45.78 22.28
N VAL A 681 -13.19 44.94 21.25
CA VAL A 681 -13.54 45.30 19.87
C VAL A 681 -15.04 45.49 19.71
N GLU A 682 -15.86 44.62 20.30
CA GLU A 682 -17.32 44.80 20.27
C GLU A 682 -17.75 46.04 21.05
N GLU A 683 -17.13 46.31 22.20
CA GLU A 683 -17.41 47.52 22.98
C GLU A 683 -17.07 48.80 22.19
N CYS A 684 -15.93 48.80 21.49
CA CYS A 684 -15.54 49.90 20.60
C CYS A 684 -16.55 50.10 19.46
N LEU A 685 -17.00 49.02 18.81
CA LEU A 685 -18.01 49.09 17.76
C LEU A 685 -19.35 49.64 18.28
N LYS A 686 -19.82 49.16 19.43
CA LYS A 686 -21.05 49.65 20.09
C LYS A 686 -20.93 51.15 20.41
N ALA A 687 -19.80 51.60 20.95
CA ALA A 687 -19.54 53.00 21.27
C ALA A 687 -19.46 53.89 20.02
N ASN A 688 -18.96 53.36 18.90
CA ASN A 688 -18.81 54.08 17.64
C ASN A 688 -19.95 53.83 16.64
N LEU A 689 -21.10 53.29 17.07
CA LEU A 689 -22.24 52.97 16.21
C LEU A 689 -22.68 54.13 15.29
N LEU A 690 -22.54 55.38 15.75
CA LEU A 690 -22.85 56.58 14.96
C LEU A 690 -21.84 56.88 13.85
N LYS A 691 -20.59 56.44 14.02
CA LYS A 691 -19.47 56.70 13.11
C LYS A 691 -19.30 55.60 12.05
N ILE A 692 -19.97 54.46 12.22
CA ILE A 692 -19.97 53.37 11.26
C ILE A 692 -20.64 53.83 9.96
N LYS A 693 -19.92 53.70 8.85
CA LYS A 693 -20.39 54.12 7.52
C LYS A 693 -21.05 52.98 6.76
N HIS A 694 -20.54 51.76 6.87
CA HIS A 694 -21.11 50.62 6.16
C HIS A 694 -22.42 50.17 6.82
N ASP A 695 -23.53 50.24 6.08
CA ASP A 695 -24.87 49.96 6.60
C ASP A 695 -25.03 48.52 7.08
N LEU A 696 -24.36 47.55 6.43
CA LEU A 696 -24.39 46.15 6.87
C LEU A 696 -23.62 45.97 8.18
N CYS A 697 -22.47 46.63 8.35
CA CYS A 697 -21.77 46.63 9.64
C CYS A 697 -22.66 47.24 10.74
N LYS A 698 -23.28 48.37 10.44
CA LYS A 698 -24.20 49.05 11.36
C LYS A 698 -25.36 48.15 11.76
N LYS A 699 -25.92 47.39 10.81
CA LYS A 699 -26.96 46.39 11.08
C LYS A 699 -26.48 45.30 12.03
N GLU A 700 -25.29 44.74 11.81
CA GLU A 700 -24.75 43.72 12.71
C GLU A 700 -24.49 44.25 14.12
N VAL A 701 -23.94 45.48 14.27
CA VAL A 701 -23.78 46.10 15.60
C VAL A 701 -25.13 46.35 16.29
N LEU A 702 -26.19 46.69 15.54
CA LEU A 702 -27.55 46.77 16.07
C LEU A 702 -28.10 45.40 16.49
N ASN A 703 -27.82 44.33 15.73
CA ASN A 703 -28.18 42.96 16.09
C ASN A 703 -27.50 42.55 17.40
N MET A 704 -26.21 42.84 17.57
CA MET A 704 -25.47 42.58 18.81
C MET A 704 -26.08 43.33 20.01
N LEU A 705 -26.55 44.56 19.82
CA LEU A 705 -27.28 45.31 20.86
C LEU A 705 -28.62 44.66 21.20
N LYS A 706 -29.33 44.12 20.20
CA LYS A 706 -30.58 43.38 20.42
C LYS A 706 -30.32 42.06 21.16
N GLU A 707 -29.28 41.34 20.79
CA GLU A 707 -28.86 40.07 21.40
C GLU A 707 -28.43 40.28 22.87
N SER A 708 -27.55 41.25 23.13
CA SER A 708 -27.06 41.57 24.49
C SER A 708 -28.15 42.05 25.45
N LYS A 709 -29.26 42.59 24.95
CA LYS A 709 -30.43 42.95 25.76
C LYS A 709 -31.20 41.73 26.25
N ALA A 710 -31.15 40.61 25.51
CA ALA A 710 -31.98 39.45 25.76
C ALA A 710 -31.61 38.74 27.07
N ASP A 711 -30.32 38.70 27.43
CA ASP A 711 -29.85 38.14 28.69
C ASP A 711 -28.52 38.77 29.12
N VAL A 712 -28.31 38.95 30.43
CA VAL A 712 -27.04 39.48 30.95
C VAL A 712 -25.88 38.54 30.67
N PHE A 713 -26.12 37.23 30.62
CA PHE A 713 -25.07 36.24 30.38
C PHE A 713 -24.46 36.31 28.97
N VAL A 714 -25.16 36.88 27.99
CA VAL A 714 -24.63 37.05 26.63
C VAL A 714 -23.91 38.40 26.43
N ASP A 715 -23.79 39.21 27.50
CA ASP A 715 -22.91 40.37 27.59
C ASP A 715 -21.87 40.13 28.70
N PRO A 716 -20.76 39.42 28.42
CA PRO A 716 -19.77 39.06 29.44
C PRO A 716 -19.14 40.26 30.15
N VAL A 717 -19.02 41.40 29.46
CA VAL A 717 -18.48 42.65 30.01
C VAL A 717 -19.44 43.23 31.05
N LEU A 718 -20.73 43.32 30.72
CA LEU A 718 -21.76 43.76 31.67
C LEU A 718 -21.94 42.76 32.81
N HIS A 719 -22.00 41.46 32.51
CA HIS A 719 -22.13 40.40 33.51
C HIS A 719 -21.00 40.46 34.54
N THR A 720 -19.75 40.64 34.09
CA THR A 720 -18.59 40.76 34.98
C THR A 720 -18.69 42.01 35.87
N ALA A 721 -19.08 43.15 35.30
CA ALA A 721 -19.27 44.38 36.06
C ALA A 721 -20.41 44.28 37.10
N CYS A 722 -21.46 43.51 36.80
CA CYS A 722 -22.63 43.33 37.64
C CYS A 722 -22.61 42.05 38.49
N ALA A 723 -21.52 41.29 38.52
CA ALA A 723 -21.47 39.97 39.18
C ALA A 723 -21.84 40.01 40.68
N LEU A 724 -21.35 41.03 41.40
CA LEU A 724 -21.69 41.21 42.82
C LEU A 724 -23.16 41.61 43.00
N ASP A 725 -23.67 42.52 42.18
CA ASP A 725 -25.06 42.96 42.26
C ASP A 725 -26.04 41.83 41.90
N LEU A 726 -25.70 41.00 40.91
CA LEU A 726 -26.46 39.79 40.60
C LEU A 726 -26.52 38.83 41.80
N LYS A 727 -25.40 38.65 42.50
CA LYS A 727 -25.32 37.78 43.68
C LYS A 727 -26.08 38.33 44.89
N HIS A 728 -26.14 39.65 45.06
CA HIS A 728 -26.72 40.27 46.26
C HIS A 728 -28.16 40.73 46.07
N GLN A 729 -28.50 41.28 44.90
CA GLN A 729 -29.81 41.85 44.59
C GLN A 729 -30.71 40.88 43.81
N CYS A 730 -30.13 40.11 42.89
CA CYS A 730 -30.87 39.19 42.01
C CYS A 730 -30.68 37.71 42.38
N ALA A 731 -30.26 37.40 43.61
CA ALA A 731 -29.94 36.05 44.07
C ALA A 731 -31.09 35.05 43.93
N ALA A 732 -32.32 35.52 44.18
CA ALA A 732 -33.54 34.71 44.10
C ALA A 732 -34.05 34.53 42.66
N VAL A 733 -33.47 35.24 41.69
CA VAL A 733 -33.88 35.21 40.30
C VAL A 733 -33.09 34.13 39.57
N THR A 734 -33.81 33.19 38.97
CA THR A 734 -33.20 32.10 38.22
C THR A 734 -32.53 32.63 36.93
N PRO A 735 -31.29 32.20 36.63
CA PRO A 735 -30.59 32.54 35.39
C PRO A 735 -31.39 32.19 34.12
N GLY A 736 -31.07 32.86 33.02
CA GLY A 736 -31.67 32.60 31.71
C GLY A 736 -32.94 33.42 31.42
N ARG A 737 -33.30 33.46 30.13
CA ARG A 737 -34.48 34.16 29.57
C ARG A 737 -34.57 35.64 29.95
N GLY A 738 -33.43 36.28 30.22
CA GLY A 738 -33.37 37.70 30.56
C GLY A 738 -33.91 38.06 31.93
N ARG A 739 -34.28 37.10 32.80
CA ARG A 739 -34.85 37.40 34.12
C ARG A 739 -33.92 38.22 34.99
N GLN A 740 -32.64 37.86 35.00
CA GLN A 740 -31.62 38.59 35.75
C GLN A 740 -31.30 39.95 35.12
N MET A 741 -31.41 40.08 33.79
CA MET A 741 -31.33 41.39 33.12
C MET A 741 -32.49 42.31 33.59
N SER A 742 -33.73 41.81 33.58
CA SER A 742 -34.88 42.57 34.08
C SER A 742 -34.73 43.00 35.54
N CYS A 743 -34.25 42.10 36.40
CA CYS A 743 -33.98 42.42 37.80
C CYS A 743 -32.94 43.55 37.97
N LEU A 744 -31.86 43.54 37.18
CA LEU A 744 -30.86 44.61 37.19
C LEU A 744 -31.46 45.95 36.71
N LEU A 745 -32.29 45.93 35.66
CA LEU A 745 -32.94 47.12 35.15
C LEU A 745 -33.95 47.72 36.13
N GLU A 746 -34.71 46.88 36.83
CA GLU A 746 -35.61 47.31 37.91
C GLU A 746 -34.80 47.89 39.09
N SER A 747 -33.72 47.23 39.47
CA SER A 747 -32.81 47.69 40.55
C SER A 747 -32.14 49.03 40.24
N LEU A 748 -31.89 49.33 38.96
CA LEU A 748 -31.34 50.61 38.53
C LEU A 748 -32.34 51.76 38.67
N GLN A 749 -33.64 51.47 38.52
CA GLN A 749 -34.73 52.44 38.66
C GLN A 749 -35.15 52.64 40.12
N ASP A 750 -34.95 51.65 40.99
CA ASP A 750 -35.27 51.76 42.41
C ASP A 750 -34.24 52.61 43.17
N LYS A 751 -34.69 53.76 43.69
CA LYS A 751 -33.87 54.67 44.50
C LYS A 751 -33.39 54.05 45.83
N ARG A 752 -34.00 52.95 46.28
CA ARG A 752 -33.65 52.25 47.52
C ARG A 752 -32.49 51.27 47.34
N VAL A 753 -32.25 50.82 46.11
CA VAL A 753 -31.20 49.85 45.78
C VAL A 753 -29.98 50.60 45.26
N ARG A 754 -28.80 50.23 45.77
CA ARG A 754 -27.53 50.83 45.34
C ARG A 754 -26.66 49.76 44.68
N LEU A 755 -26.71 49.74 43.35
CA LEU A 755 -25.80 48.94 42.53
C LEU A 755 -24.35 49.41 42.69
N GLN A 756 -23.41 48.50 42.43
CA GLN A 756 -21.99 48.86 42.35
C GLN A 756 -21.77 49.96 41.29
N PRO A 757 -20.81 50.88 41.51
CA PRO A 757 -20.60 52.01 40.59
C PRO A 757 -20.35 51.58 39.14
N GLU A 758 -19.57 50.52 38.95
CA GLU A 758 -19.24 50.01 37.61
C GLU A 758 -20.43 49.33 36.94
N CYS A 759 -21.18 48.48 37.66
CA CYS A 759 -22.42 47.89 37.16
C CYS A 759 -23.43 48.98 36.77
N LYS A 760 -23.64 49.95 37.65
CA LYS A 760 -24.56 51.07 37.42
C LYS A 760 -24.18 51.85 36.16
N LYS A 761 -22.90 52.18 36.01
CA LYS A 761 -22.40 52.92 34.84
C LYS A 761 -22.64 52.12 33.55
N ARG A 762 -22.17 50.88 33.48
CA ARG A 762 -22.31 50.06 32.27
C ARG A 762 -23.76 49.75 31.93
N LEU A 763 -24.60 49.47 32.93
CA LEU A 763 -26.02 49.23 32.71
C LEU A 763 -26.72 50.48 32.16
N GLN A 764 -26.34 51.67 32.62
CA GLN A 764 -26.82 52.93 32.07
C GLN A 764 -26.36 53.14 30.63
N ASP A 765 -25.07 52.91 30.34
CA ASP A 765 -24.51 53.01 28.99
C ASP A 765 -25.28 52.07 28.02
N ARG A 766 -25.60 50.85 28.46
CA ARG A 766 -26.41 49.89 27.69
C ARG A 766 -27.84 50.37 27.47
N MET A 767 -28.49 50.91 28.50
CA MET A 767 -29.84 51.47 28.35
C MET A 767 -29.87 52.57 27.29
N ASP A 768 -28.88 53.46 27.29
CA ASP A 768 -28.77 54.54 26.33
C ASP A 768 -28.55 53.99 24.91
N MET A 769 -27.65 53.01 24.75
CA MET A 769 -27.41 52.32 23.48
C MET A 769 -28.65 51.59 22.96
N TRP A 770 -29.37 50.85 23.80
CA TRP A 770 -30.61 50.16 23.39
C TRP A 770 -31.71 51.15 23.01
N SER A 771 -31.82 52.28 23.73
CA SER A 771 -32.78 53.34 23.41
C SER A 771 -32.50 53.95 22.03
N TYR A 772 -31.22 54.11 21.69
CA TYR A 772 -30.79 54.58 20.38
C TYR A 772 -31.04 53.53 19.31
N ALA A 773 -30.66 52.28 19.55
CA ALA A 773 -30.90 51.17 18.63
C ALA A 773 -32.40 51.03 18.29
N ALA A 774 -33.29 51.17 19.28
CA ALA A 774 -34.74 51.12 19.06
C ALA A 774 -35.25 52.26 18.16
N LYS A 775 -34.61 53.43 18.18
CA LYS A 775 -34.97 54.60 17.34
C LYS A 775 -34.45 54.48 15.91
N VAL A 776 -33.37 53.74 15.69
CA VAL A 776 -32.62 53.73 14.41
C VAL A 776 -32.73 52.40 13.67
N ALA A 777 -33.12 51.32 14.34
CA ALA A 777 -33.41 50.05 13.69
C ALA A 777 -34.53 50.26 12.64
N PRO A 778 -34.39 49.78 11.40
CA PRO A 778 -35.50 49.79 10.45
C PRO A 778 -36.62 48.88 10.95
N ALA A 779 -37.89 49.32 10.83
CA ALA A 779 -39.03 48.47 11.17
C ALA A 779 -39.15 47.31 10.16
N GLU A 780 -38.81 46.09 10.57
CA GLU A 780 -38.91 44.90 9.72
C GLU A 780 -40.33 44.28 9.74
N GLY A 781 -41.30 44.91 10.42
CA GLY A 781 -42.70 44.49 10.43
C GLY A 781 -43.66 45.46 11.13
N PHE A 782 -44.96 45.17 11.07
CA PHE A 782 -46.02 46.02 11.63
C PHE A 782 -45.91 46.22 13.16
N SER A 783 -45.44 45.20 13.88
CA SER A 783 -45.21 45.26 15.33
C SER A 783 -44.08 46.25 15.68
N ASP A 784 -42.98 46.24 14.92
CA ASP A 784 -41.84 47.12 15.14
C ASP A 784 -42.18 48.56 14.75
N LEU A 785 -42.95 48.73 13.67
CA LEU A 785 -43.49 50.02 13.26
C LEU A 785 -44.42 50.60 14.34
N ALA A 786 -45.30 49.78 14.93
CA ALA A 786 -46.18 50.20 16.02
C ALA A 786 -45.40 50.62 17.28
N MET A 787 -44.32 49.89 17.62
CA MET A 787 -43.47 50.21 18.77
C MET A 787 -42.65 51.50 18.54
N GLN A 788 -42.16 51.73 17.33
CA GLN A 788 -41.49 52.98 16.93
C GLN A 788 -42.44 54.17 16.94
N VAL A 789 -43.69 53.98 16.52
CA VAL A 789 -44.74 55.02 16.59
C VAL A 789 -45.13 55.31 18.05
N MET A 790 -45.19 54.30 18.93
CA MET A 790 -45.52 54.48 20.34
C MET A 790 -44.41 55.17 21.15
N THR A 791 -43.15 55.04 20.73
CA THR A 791 -41.98 55.63 21.41
C THR A 791 -41.54 56.98 20.83
N SER A 792 -42.21 57.46 19.76
CA SER A 792 -41.93 58.75 19.14
C SER A 792 -42.42 59.94 20.01
N PRO A 793 -41.57 60.94 20.28
CA PRO A 793 -41.94 62.11 21.09
C PRO A 793 -43.05 62.98 20.46
N LEU A 794 -43.39 62.79 19.18
CA LEU A 794 -44.41 63.54 18.45
C LEU A 794 -45.86 63.25 18.89
N ARG A 795 -46.11 62.25 19.75
CA ARG A 795 -47.45 61.96 20.28
C ARG A 795 -47.98 62.98 21.30
N THR A 796 -47.12 63.85 21.85
CA THR A 796 -47.58 64.90 22.79
C THR A 796 -48.17 66.14 22.09
N THR A 797 -48.15 66.18 20.76
CA THR A 797 -48.71 67.28 19.97
C THR A 797 -49.51 66.70 18.82
N SER A 798 -50.75 66.27 19.06
CA SER A 798 -51.91 66.32 18.12
C SER A 798 -52.97 65.31 18.54
N CYS A 799 -53.89 65.77 19.38
CA CYS A 799 -55.32 65.42 19.37
C CYS A 799 -56.01 66.40 20.34
N LEU A 800 -56.27 67.61 19.82
CA LEU A 800 -57.38 68.48 20.21
C LEU A 800 -58.45 68.35 19.13
#